data_AF-A0A820UR62-F1
#
_entry.id   AF-A0A820UR62-F1
#
_cell.length_a   1.000
_cell.length_b   1.000
_cell.length_c   1.000
_cell.angle_alpha   90.00
_cell.angle_beta   90.00
_cell.angle_gamma   90.00
#
_symmetry.space_group_name_H-M   'P 1'
#
loop_
_entity.id
_entity.type
_entity.pdbx_description
1 polymer ?
#
loop_
_entity_poly.entity_id
_entity_poly.type
_entity_poly.pdbx_seq_one_letter_code
_entity_poly.pdbx_strand_id
1 'polypeptide(L)'
;FITGIFIDNSGSTSYQLASVGKDVLQAELSICQATQFDYVVLWNTSAKLCTNIETATPAGGTNPTCIFQNESTKNAFNKSDVIVFVTDGEIGNSSVTQFATYTKENLNKALVICIIVHNRLSTPSGINVSVVAPLMMASNVLCLFYDGKIFYILSSKGYISQFYKSSNDLTDYEKLNKLNINELFNEIKTYEDAKIPDGCIPIRDNTQELIAIDYNKFLNIKDINLILNLNESDWKTLIQFAKISNKLHELRVFVSHMKNKSIQIEKEKLKSNYDLKYLKQRDEIVSHIVKLKLHENENENSFELNQLRQQLHEISDKAKIEEVEYLKYTNTNLNQIRQYWNNIQNLIHEQETGSYSINDFTFSSNRANRAKILTTNDDEYSDTIDILDHTNVPLLKCAICMEQGPFVLWLKLPIDFEDTTNDFIINFSLEGNKNLINCIVSNPVCGYCAKSYINATINNSNQLITLYREPCAGFIPLNWSIESNRKFANNTLYRILTGNKILHHVQMLFLAIIDDFKSNWFNQEIKDYFIKQIIENIYTTDSFSEEGTRMIFTNALKEIIKQENILFQQPFNAVCRILNFNHIFHQIDKEISITILRKRFLLMCIENQCSKTKFGPEHLPIVKQELYDILFDTLCGIPRQNSLQQIDINNEKLKKFLDKSYDSAMNSIDKFAENLGTDRLTILPKETISFILYLLTTVREHDRPMKLYTNFTLKHQSLRGNMQIDWSEFEKKANENVFGHYHSKSATAIVGYAINLGKFSCSSKLFFNTEPLWRHDIENKRINITILMNEIKENLDNKMKDYYGNTEPNNSSAHFLLHRTVADILEANYPNDELMNEQMIMDCMIDIGQTTGRKGNIYADDVFLKIVLTIEYYLKFRKTTKNMMKVDDEMLSRSYEYKIRAELIASGMEYNENTNEILFESSKLTTPHMIELDKSEINFNELKKRVQELYMASKTSSNKNISQTCLNIEIKDFIEFGYKMNADDLLPIWAQEQENIVSSIITDIDQIKQPIKYIAGLDISFVKTNDKAVASMIIFEYETLNIVAKISVNCNMKIPYIASYLAFREAPVF
;
A
#
# COMPACT_ATOMS: atom_id res chain seq x y z
N PHE A 1 -23.05 -37.56 29.36
CA PHE A 1 -21.91 -37.81 28.47
C PHE A 1 -20.91 -38.67 29.19
N ILE A 2 -20.40 -39.69 28.53
CA ILE A 2 -19.28 -40.48 29.01
C ILE A 2 -18.01 -39.64 28.81
N THR A 3 -17.25 -39.38 29.87
CA THR A 3 -16.03 -38.55 29.80
C THR A 3 -14.78 -39.43 29.86
N GLY A 4 -13.84 -39.21 28.95
CA GLY A 4 -12.56 -39.90 28.94
C GLY A 4 -11.41 -38.91 28.98
N ILE A 5 -10.49 -39.08 29.94
CA ILE A 5 -9.23 -38.34 30.00
C ILE A 5 -8.05 -39.23 29.59
N PHE A 6 -7.22 -38.73 28.68
CA PHE A 6 -6.07 -39.41 28.09
C PHE A 6 -4.83 -38.58 28.42
N ILE A 7 -4.04 -39.04 29.37
CA ILE A 7 -2.90 -38.29 29.94
C ILE A 7 -1.61 -38.90 29.41
N ASP A 8 -0.80 -38.07 28.74
CA ASP A 8 0.59 -38.40 28.43
C ASP A 8 1.34 -38.59 29.76
N ASN A 9 1.87 -39.78 30.02
CA ASN A 9 2.70 -40.03 31.19
C ASN A 9 4.17 -40.29 30.81
N SER A 10 4.58 -39.80 29.64
CA SER A 10 5.95 -39.90 29.17
C SER A 10 6.90 -39.06 30.02
N GLY A 11 6.46 -37.87 30.48
CA GLY A 11 7.28 -36.89 31.21
C GLY A 11 8.42 -36.31 30.34
N SER A 12 8.22 -36.27 29.02
CA SER A 12 9.24 -35.97 28.03
C SER A 12 9.15 -34.51 27.60
N THR A 13 9.79 -33.61 28.33
CA THR A 13 10.10 -32.29 27.76
C THR A 13 11.35 -32.41 26.91
N SER A 14 11.40 -31.75 25.75
CA SER A 14 12.57 -31.70 24.86
C SER A 14 13.83 -31.08 25.51
N TYR A 15 13.76 -30.70 26.80
CA TYR A 15 14.85 -30.15 27.61
C TYR A 15 15.32 -31.16 28.68
N GLN A 16 16.61 -31.45 28.66
CA GLN A 16 17.31 -32.46 29.49
C GLN A 16 17.44 -32.11 30.99
N LEU A 17 16.34 -31.97 31.73
CA LEU A 17 16.38 -31.92 33.19
C LEU A 17 15.34 -32.87 33.79
N ALA A 18 15.82 -34.01 34.29
CA ALA A 18 15.01 -35.05 34.95
C ALA A 18 14.22 -34.56 36.17
N SER A 19 14.55 -33.38 36.73
CA SER A 19 13.77 -32.74 37.80
C SER A 19 12.45 -32.13 37.29
N VAL A 20 12.38 -31.68 36.03
CA VAL A 20 11.21 -31.01 35.46
C VAL A 20 10.12 -32.02 35.07
N GLY A 21 10.49 -33.24 34.64
CA GLY A 21 9.53 -34.26 34.20
C GLY A 21 8.59 -34.77 35.30
N LYS A 22 9.02 -34.74 36.59
CA LYS A 22 8.12 -35.03 37.72
C LYS A 22 7.12 -33.91 37.96
N ASP A 23 7.56 -32.65 37.82
CA ASP A 23 6.71 -31.48 38.02
C ASP A 23 5.65 -31.35 36.91
N VAL A 24 6.00 -31.70 35.66
CA VAL A 24 5.06 -31.71 34.52
C VAL A 24 4.01 -32.81 34.67
N LEU A 25 4.41 -34.05 34.95
CA LEU A 25 3.44 -35.12 35.20
C LEU A 25 2.55 -34.79 36.40
N GLN A 26 3.09 -34.20 37.47
CA GLN A 26 2.28 -33.79 38.62
C GLN A 26 1.27 -32.70 38.24
N ALA A 27 1.64 -31.76 37.36
CA ALA A 27 0.72 -30.79 36.80
C ALA A 27 -0.36 -31.45 35.92
N GLU A 28 -0.03 -32.42 35.07
CA GLU A 28 -0.98 -33.18 34.25
C GLU A 28 -1.97 -34.00 35.11
N LEU A 29 -1.47 -34.68 36.15
CA LEU A 29 -2.30 -35.48 37.06
C LEU A 29 -3.22 -34.60 37.92
N SER A 30 -2.79 -33.37 38.26
CA SER A 30 -3.61 -32.42 39.04
C SER A 30 -4.92 -32.06 38.33
N ILE A 31 -4.92 -32.06 36.99
CA ILE A 31 -6.10 -31.81 36.17
C ILE A 31 -7.15 -32.89 36.39
N CYS A 32 -6.72 -34.15 36.48
CA CYS A 32 -7.61 -35.28 36.71
C CYS A 32 -8.11 -35.36 38.16
N GLN A 33 -7.37 -34.83 39.13
CA GLN A 33 -7.83 -34.79 40.52
C GLN A 33 -8.94 -33.75 40.75
N ALA A 34 -9.01 -32.73 39.90
CA ALA A 34 -10.01 -31.67 39.98
C ALA A 34 -11.41 -32.10 39.48
N THR A 35 -11.53 -33.21 38.74
CA THR A 35 -12.78 -33.60 38.07
C THR A 35 -12.95 -35.12 37.99
N GLN A 36 -14.18 -35.64 38.11
CA GLN A 36 -14.44 -37.08 37.94
C GLN A 36 -14.60 -37.45 36.47
N PHE A 37 -13.84 -38.45 36.00
CA PHE A 37 -13.89 -38.98 34.64
C PHE A 37 -14.32 -40.46 34.64
N ASP A 38 -15.13 -40.88 33.65
CA ASP A 38 -15.56 -42.28 33.51
C ASP A 38 -14.41 -43.20 33.08
N TYR A 39 -13.53 -42.69 32.22
CA TYR A 39 -12.32 -43.39 31.80
C TYR A 39 -11.09 -42.50 32.02
N VAL A 40 -10.07 -43.06 32.69
CA VAL A 40 -8.74 -42.45 32.82
C VAL A 40 -7.75 -43.37 32.11
N VAL A 41 -7.08 -42.86 31.09
CA VAL A 41 -6.08 -43.59 30.31
C VAL A 41 -4.74 -42.89 30.44
N LEU A 42 -3.72 -43.64 30.86
CA LEU A 42 -2.33 -43.19 30.83
C LEU A 42 -1.69 -43.74 29.57
N TRP A 43 -1.00 -42.89 28.81
CA TRP A 43 -0.36 -43.28 27.57
C TRP A 43 1.05 -42.69 27.43
N ASN A 44 1.94 -43.44 26.78
CA ASN A 44 3.29 -43.02 26.42
C ASN A 44 3.68 -43.68 25.08
N THR A 45 4.55 -44.69 25.10
CA THR A 45 4.72 -45.69 24.03
C THR A 45 3.74 -46.88 24.14
N SER A 46 3.02 -46.97 25.25
CA SER A 46 1.97 -47.96 25.57
C SER A 46 0.79 -47.26 26.23
N ALA A 47 -0.42 -47.82 26.16
CA ALA A 47 -1.61 -47.25 26.80
C ALA A 47 -2.29 -48.24 27.74
N LYS A 48 -2.76 -47.76 28.90
CA LYS A 48 -3.51 -48.56 29.88
C LYS A 48 -4.59 -47.75 30.58
N LEU A 49 -5.69 -48.42 30.94
CA LEU A 49 -6.69 -47.87 31.86
C LEU A 49 -6.08 -47.72 33.26
N CYS A 50 -6.33 -46.59 33.89
CA CYS A 50 -5.83 -46.26 35.22
C CYS A 50 -7.00 -46.27 36.22
N THR A 51 -6.89 -47.11 37.26
CA THR A 51 -7.85 -47.17 38.37
C THR A 51 -7.39 -46.37 39.59
N ASN A 52 -6.09 -46.08 39.70
CA ASN A 52 -5.53 -45.23 40.75
C ASN A 52 -4.43 -44.33 40.18
N ILE A 53 -4.74 -43.04 40.07
CA ILE A 53 -3.87 -42.04 39.47
C ILE A 53 -2.60 -41.75 40.28
N GLU A 54 -2.62 -42.00 41.59
CA GLU A 54 -1.46 -41.81 42.49
C GLU A 54 -0.31 -42.78 42.17
N THR A 55 -0.60 -43.83 41.41
CA THR A 55 0.40 -44.84 40.98
C THR A 55 1.06 -44.51 39.64
N ALA A 56 0.69 -43.38 39.01
CA ALA A 56 1.27 -42.96 37.74
C ALA A 56 2.72 -42.51 37.91
N THR A 57 3.61 -43.04 37.07
CA THR A 57 5.04 -42.65 37.03
C THR A 57 5.43 -42.26 35.61
N PRO A 58 6.40 -41.33 35.45
CA PRO A 58 6.96 -41.02 34.15
C PRO A 58 7.58 -42.28 33.53
N ALA A 59 7.26 -42.57 32.28
CA ALA A 59 7.69 -43.81 31.64
C ALA A 59 8.34 -43.60 30.25
N GLY A 60 8.53 -42.36 29.81
CA GLY A 60 9.29 -41.98 28.62
C GLY A 60 8.62 -42.29 27.28
N GLY A 61 8.85 -41.40 26.30
CA GLY A 61 8.43 -41.54 24.91
C GLY A 61 6.96 -41.21 24.63
N THR A 62 6.72 -40.43 23.59
CA THR A 62 5.38 -39.94 23.20
C THR A 62 4.94 -40.61 21.90
N ASN A 63 3.96 -41.52 21.98
CA ASN A 63 3.35 -42.15 20.81
C ASN A 63 1.85 -42.41 21.02
N PRO A 64 0.97 -41.48 20.63
CA PRO A 64 -0.47 -41.60 20.91
C PRO A 64 -1.17 -42.73 20.13
N THR A 65 -0.53 -43.33 19.12
CA THR A 65 -1.10 -44.48 18.39
C THR A 65 -1.29 -45.70 19.29
N CYS A 66 -0.54 -45.82 20.39
CA CYS A 66 -0.64 -46.93 21.33
C CYS A 66 -2.03 -47.03 21.98
N ILE A 67 -2.77 -45.92 22.09
CA ILE A 67 -4.15 -45.87 22.59
C ILE A 67 -5.08 -46.77 21.76
N PHE A 68 -4.85 -46.83 20.45
CA PHE A 68 -5.67 -47.61 19.51
C PHE A 68 -5.16 -49.03 19.29
N GLN A 69 -3.94 -49.33 19.73
CA GLN A 69 -3.36 -50.67 19.67
C GLN A 69 -3.84 -51.57 20.82
N ASN A 70 -4.21 -50.99 21.96
CA ASN A 70 -4.82 -51.71 23.08
C ASN A 70 -6.35 -51.60 23.00
N GLU A 71 -7.02 -52.75 22.95
CA GLU A 71 -8.47 -52.83 22.76
C GLU A 71 -9.27 -52.20 23.92
N SER A 72 -8.75 -52.26 25.14
CA SER A 72 -9.40 -51.65 26.31
C SER A 72 -9.39 -50.12 26.25
N THR A 73 -8.26 -49.51 25.88
CA THR A 73 -8.11 -48.05 25.76
C THR A 73 -8.78 -47.53 24.49
N LYS A 74 -8.76 -48.30 23.40
CA LYS A 74 -9.54 -48.02 22.19
C LYS A 74 -11.04 -47.97 22.50
N ASN A 75 -11.53 -48.95 23.26
CA ASN A 75 -12.94 -48.97 23.68
C ASN A 75 -13.29 -47.79 24.58
N ALA A 76 -12.39 -47.39 25.49
CA ALA A 76 -12.56 -46.17 26.28
C ALA A 76 -12.68 -44.93 25.38
N PHE A 77 -11.75 -44.74 24.43
CA PHE A 77 -11.77 -43.62 23.49
C PHE A 77 -13.06 -43.60 22.66
N ASN A 78 -13.49 -44.76 22.15
CA ASN A 78 -14.68 -44.87 21.30
C ASN A 78 -15.97 -44.60 22.08
N LYS A 79 -16.07 -45.04 23.33
CA LYS A 79 -17.26 -44.84 24.18
C LYS A 79 -17.36 -43.45 24.81
N SER A 80 -16.26 -42.72 24.94
CA SER A 80 -16.30 -41.34 25.45
C SER A 80 -16.99 -40.41 24.47
N ASP A 81 -17.93 -39.60 24.96
CA ASP A 81 -18.55 -38.51 24.21
C ASP A 81 -17.74 -37.22 24.33
N VAL A 82 -17.10 -37.00 25.49
CA VAL A 82 -16.17 -35.89 25.75
C VAL A 82 -14.78 -36.47 25.98
N ILE A 83 -13.81 -35.98 25.20
CA ILE A 83 -12.42 -36.43 25.29
C ILE A 83 -11.57 -35.28 25.81
N VAL A 84 -10.84 -35.51 26.90
CA VAL A 84 -9.79 -34.62 27.41
C VAL A 84 -8.46 -35.27 27.09
N PHE A 85 -7.66 -34.63 26.24
CA PHE A 85 -6.38 -35.14 25.79
C PHE A 85 -5.26 -34.24 26.31
N VAL A 86 -4.42 -34.76 27.18
CA VAL A 86 -3.36 -34.02 27.88
C VAL A 86 -2.00 -34.50 27.39
N THR A 87 -1.12 -33.55 27.06
CA THR A 87 0.21 -33.86 26.54
C THR A 87 1.21 -32.73 26.82
N ASP A 88 2.47 -33.10 27.03
CA ASP A 88 3.63 -32.22 27.06
C ASP A 88 4.60 -32.48 25.89
N GLY A 89 4.46 -33.64 25.23
CA GLY A 89 5.36 -34.10 24.18
C GLY A 89 5.07 -33.64 22.76
N GLU A 90 6.02 -33.98 21.87
CA GLU A 90 5.98 -33.70 20.44
C GLU A 90 6.14 -35.01 19.64
N ILE A 91 5.51 -35.10 18.47
CA ILE A 91 5.64 -36.26 17.57
C ILE A 91 6.00 -35.83 16.15
N GLY A 92 6.78 -36.66 15.46
CA GLY A 92 7.15 -36.43 14.06
C GLY A 92 5.98 -36.60 13.08
N ASN A 93 6.12 -36.02 11.88
CA ASN A 93 5.06 -35.98 10.85
C ASN A 93 4.49 -37.37 10.47
N SER A 94 5.33 -38.40 10.42
CA SER A 94 4.89 -39.78 10.14
C SER A 94 3.96 -40.31 11.24
N SER A 95 4.29 -40.05 12.50
CA SER A 95 3.48 -40.41 13.66
C SER A 95 2.17 -39.61 13.71
N VAL A 96 2.17 -38.33 13.31
CA VAL A 96 0.95 -37.51 13.18
C VAL A 96 -0.01 -38.14 12.16
N THR A 97 0.51 -38.49 10.98
CA THR A 97 -0.28 -39.11 9.90
C THR A 97 -0.84 -40.47 10.33
N GLN A 98 -0.03 -41.27 11.02
CA GLN A 98 -0.44 -42.57 11.53
C GLN A 98 -1.53 -42.42 12.60
N PHE A 99 -1.38 -41.47 13.53
CA PHE A 99 -2.38 -41.19 14.56
C PHE A 99 -3.71 -40.69 13.96
N ALA A 100 -3.64 -39.80 12.96
CA ALA A 100 -4.81 -39.33 12.22
C ALA A 100 -5.60 -40.46 11.53
N THR A 101 -4.90 -41.47 11.03
CA THR A 101 -5.55 -42.62 10.40
C THR A 101 -6.41 -43.41 11.40
N TYR A 102 -5.97 -43.53 12.65
CA TYR A 102 -6.73 -44.21 13.70
C TYR A 102 -7.88 -43.38 14.28
N THR A 103 -7.71 -42.05 14.35
CA THR A 103 -8.73 -41.16 14.91
C THR A 103 -9.86 -40.84 13.92
N LYS A 104 -9.60 -40.85 12.60
CA LYS A 104 -10.53 -40.41 11.54
C LYS A 104 -11.98 -40.90 11.70
N GLU A 105 -12.19 -42.16 12.05
CA GLU A 105 -13.53 -42.76 12.17
C GLU A 105 -14.18 -42.53 13.55
N ASN A 106 -13.42 -42.03 14.52
CA ASN A 106 -13.82 -41.95 15.92
C ASN A 106 -13.76 -40.51 16.48
N LEU A 107 -13.71 -39.47 15.63
CA LEU A 107 -13.67 -38.05 16.03
C LEU A 107 -15.04 -37.37 16.08
N ASN A 108 -16.13 -38.10 15.80
CA ASN A 108 -17.50 -37.62 15.97
C ASN A 108 -17.87 -37.59 17.46
N LYS A 109 -17.28 -36.63 18.19
CA LYS A 109 -17.37 -36.46 19.64
C LYS A 109 -18.14 -35.19 19.97
N ALA A 110 -18.83 -35.18 21.11
CA ALA A 110 -19.57 -34.00 21.56
C ALA A 110 -18.62 -32.83 21.83
N LEU A 111 -17.44 -33.12 22.41
CA LEU A 111 -16.38 -32.16 22.64
C LEU A 111 -15.01 -32.84 22.76
N VAL A 112 -13.99 -32.26 22.13
CA VAL A 112 -12.59 -32.64 22.34
C VAL A 112 -11.84 -31.47 22.97
N ILE A 113 -11.29 -31.67 24.18
CA ILE A 113 -10.47 -30.70 24.90
C ILE A 113 -9.03 -31.17 24.79
N CYS A 114 -8.16 -30.37 24.19
CA CYS A 114 -6.73 -30.64 24.09
C CYS A 114 -5.98 -29.71 25.04
N ILE A 115 -5.23 -30.27 25.98
CA ILE A 115 -4.49 -29.52 26.99
C ILE A 115 -3.00 -29.76 26.75
N ILE A 116 -2.29 -28.70 26.45
CA ILE A 116 -0.84 -28.71 26.31
C ILE A 116 -0.24 -28.21 27.61
N VAL A 117 0.52 -29.05 28.28
CA VAL A 117 1.17 -28.71 29.56
C VAL A 117 2.63 -28.39 29.29
N HIS A 118 3.02 -27.13 29.52
CA HIS A 118 4.41 -26.73 29.35
C HIS A 118 4.75 -25.50 30.20
N ASN A 119 6.05 -25.28 30.45
CA ASN A 119 6.50 -24.01 31.00
C ASN A 119 6.32 -22.89 29.96
N ARG A 120 6.02 -21.66 30.42
CA ARG A 120 5.84 -20.52 29.51
C ARG A 120 7.07 -20.34 28.60
N LEU A 121 6.85 -20.48 27.30
CA LEU A 121 7.83 -20.09 26.27
C LEU A 121 7.90 -18.57 26.14
N SER A 122 8.82 -18.04 25.32
CA SER A 122 8.91 -16.60 25.07
C SER A 122 7.66 -16.01 24.40
N THR A 123 6.97 -16.79 23.56
CA THR A 123 5.66 -16.42 22.98
C THR A 123 4.73 -17.64 22.88
N PRO A 124 3.40 -17.46 22.99
CA PRO A 124 2.42 -18.52 22.73
C PRO A 124 2.50 -19.10 21.31
N SER A 125 2.89 -18.25 20.36
CA SER A 125 2.88 -18.53 18.93
C SER A 125 3.77 -19.71 18.48
N GLY A 126 4.78 -20.06 19.28
CA GLY A 126 5.75 -21.12 18.99
C GLY A 126 5.41 -22.49 19.58
N ILE A 127 4.25 -22.65 20.26
CA ILE A 127 3.87 -23.92 20.89
C ILE A 127 3.68 -25.00 19.82
N ASN A 128 4.35 -26.14 19.98
CA ASN A 128 4.18 -27.32 19.14
C ASN A 128 2.89 -28.04 19.49
N VAL A 129 2.06 -28.33 18.49
CA VAL A 129 0.74 -28.96 18.63
C VAL A 129 0.65 -30.30 17.88
N SER A 130 1.79 -30.89 17.50
CA SER A 130 1.87 -32.12 16.69
C SER A 130 1.05 -33.29 17.24
N VAL A 131 1.05 -33.49 18.55
CA VAL A 131 0.29 -34.58 19.19
C VAL A 131 -1.22 -34.37 19.07
N VAL A 132 -1.69 -33.14 19.27
CA VAL A 132 -3.12 -32.80 19.29
C VAL A 132 -3.67 -32.46 17.90
N ALA A 133 -2.81 -32.22 16.91
CA ALA A 133 -3.17 -31.87 15.55
C ALA A 133 -4.22 -32.81 14.92
N PRO A 134 -4.11 -34.15 15.03
CA PRO A 134 -5.16 -35.06 14.53
C PRO A 134 -6.50 -34.94 15.25
N LEU A 135 -6.51 -34.52 16.51
CA LEU A 135 -7.72 -34.34 17.32
C LEU A 135 -8.44 -33.02 17.01
N MET A 136 -7.70 -32.01 16.53
CA MET A 136 -8.26 -30.74 16.04
C MET A 136 -9.21 -30.89 14.84
N MET A 137 -9.25 -32.08 14.22
CA MET A 137 -10.17 -32.40 13.15
C MET A 137 -11.61 -32.65 13.61
N ALA A 138 -11.85 -32.83 14.92
CA ALA A 138 -13.21 -32.95 15.45
C ALA A 138 -14.03 -31.65 15.26
N SER A 139 -15.35 -31.77 15.41
CA SER A 139 -16.31 -30.68 15.19
C SER A 139 -16.21 -29.59 16.25
N ASN A 140 -16.25 -30.01 17.52
CA ASN A 140 -16.14 -29.13 18.67
C ASN A 140 -14.81 -29.39 19.37
N VAL A 141 -13.91 -28.40 19.31
CA VAL A 141 -12.56 -28.52 19.87
C VAL A 141 -12.20 -27.29 20.68
N LEU A 142 -11.64 -27.52 21.85
CA LEU A 142 -11.05 -26.48 22.70
C LEU A 142 -9.59 -26.84 22.97
N CYS A 143 -8.66 -26.02 22.49
CA CYS A 143 -7.23 -26.19 22.69
C CYS A 143 -6.75 -25.20 23.76
N LEU A 144 -6.18 -25.74 24.83
CA LEU A 144 -5.74 -25.02 26.02
C LEU A 144 -4.24 -25.17 26.22
N PHE A 145 -3.64 -24.13 26.78
CA PHE A 145 -2.29 -24.15 27.32
C PHE A 145 -2.36 -24.04 28.84
N TYR A 146 -1.64 -24.91 29.56
CA TYR A 146 -1.57 -24.88 31.01
C TYR A 146 -0.13 -24.67 31.47
N ASP A 147 0.11 -23.57 32.20
CA ASP A 147 1.44 -23.19 32.71
C ASP A 147 1.72 -23.73 34.13
N GLY A 148 0.90 -24.66 34.61
CA GLY A 148 0.93 -25.17 35.98
C GLY A 148 0.11 -24.34 36.98
N LYS A 149 -0.47 -23.20 36.57
CA LYS A 149 -1.33 -22.37 37.42
C LYS A 149 -2.62 -21.94 36.73
N ILE A 150 -2.53 -21.50 35.47
CA ILE A 150 -3.64 -20.88 34.73
C ILE A 150 -3.82 -21.61 33.39
N PHE A 151 -5.08 -21.83 33.00
CA PHE A 151 -5.42 -22.27 31.66
C PHE A 151 -5.61 -21.07 30.74
N TYR A 152 -4.96 -21.13 29.58
CA TYR A 152 -5.07 -20.15 28.52
C TYR A 152 -5.74 -20.78 27.30
N ILE A 153 -6.67 -20.07 26.67
CA ILE A 153 -7.32 -20.53 25.44
C ILE A 153 -6.38 -20.21 24.27
N LEU A 154 -5.80 -21.25 23.67
CA LEU A 154 -4.97 -21.12 22.47
C LEU A 154 -5.84 -21.05 21.21
N SER A 155 -6.80 -21.96 21.10
CA SER A 155 -7.68 -22.05 19.93
C SER A 155 -9.01 -22.71 20.32
N SER A 156 -10.07 -22.32 19.63
CA SER A 156 -11.39 -22.94 19.76
C SER A 156 -12.04 -23.09 18.40
N LYS A 157 -12.77 -24.19 18.19
CA LYS A 157 -13.37 -24.56 16.91
C LYS A 157 -14.74 -25.20 17.14
N GLY A 158 -15.71 -24.88 16.28
CA GLY A 158 -17.10 -25.34 16.38
C GLY A 158 -17.95 -24.44 17.27
N TYR A 159 -19.12 -24.93 17.68
CA TYR A 159 -20.08 -24.20 18.52
C TYR A 159 -19.45 -23.67 19.82
N ILE A 160 -18.49 -24.41 20.39
CA ILE A 160 -17.80 -24.02 21.63
C ILE A 160 -17.03 -22.69 21.53
N SER A 161 -16.66 -22.26 20.32
CA SER A 161 -15.97 -20.98 20.08
C SER A 161 -16.82 -19.74 20.43
N GLN A 162 -18.15 -19.88 20.52
CA GLN A 162 -19.05 -18.79 20.91
C GLN A 162 -18.92 -18.41 22.38
N PHE A 163 -18.62 -19.40 23.22
CA PHE A 163 -18.45 -19.24 24.67
C PHE A 163 -16.98 -18.99 25.02
N TYR A 164 -16.07 -19.65 24.30
CA TYR A 164 -14.64 -19.59 24.56
C TYR A 164 -13.92 -19.10 23.31
N LYS A 165 -13.83 -17.78 23.13
CA LYS A 165 -13.20 -17.17 21.94
C LYS A 165 -11.68 -17.30 21.97
N SER A 166 -11.08 -17.66 20.83
CA SER A 166 -9.63 -17.56 20.63
C SER A 166 -9.18 -16.10 20.52
N SER A 167 -7.98 -15.80 21.00
CA SER A 167 -7.35 -14.49 20.77
C SER A 167 -6.72 -14.46 19.37
N ASN A 168 -6.81 -13.31 18.69
CA ASN A 168 -6.15 -13.09 17.39
C ASN A 168 -4.67 -12.71 17.54
N ASP A 169 -4.22 -12.41 18.76
CA ASP A 169 -2.88 -11.94 19.05
C ASP A 169 -2.15 -12.96 19.94
N LEU A 170 -1.28 -13.76 19.31
CA LEU A 170 -0.45 -14.78 19.97
C LEU A 170 0.95 -14.28 20.33
N THR A 171 1.19 -12.96 20.34
CA THR A 171 2.49 -12.38 20.68
C THR A 171 2.83 -12.51 22.17
N ASP A 172 1.82 -12.52 23.04
CA ASP A 172 1.99 -12.54 24.50
C ASP A 172 0.87 -13.36 25.19
N TYR A 173 1.22 -14.11 26.23
CA TYR A 173 0.29 -14.88 27.06
C TYR A 173 -0.72 -14.00 27.81
N GLU A 174 -0.37 -12.76 28.16
CA GLU A 174 -1.31 -11.88 28.88
C GLU A 174 -2.45 -11.36 27.98
N LYS A 175 -2.31 -11.49 26.65
CA LYS A 175 -3.35 -11.16 25.68
C LYS A 175 -4.28 -12.34 25.37
N LEU A 176 -4.00 -13.53 25.94
CA LEU A 176 -4.84 -14.72 25.79
C LEU A 176 -5.97 -14.72 26.82
N ASN A 177 -7.12 -15.26 26.41
CA ASN A 177 -8.24 -15.45 27.32
C ASN A 177 -7.92 -16.55 28.34
N LYS A 178 -8.16 -16.25 29.62
CA LYS A 178 -7.94 -17.18 30.74
C LYS A 178 -9.21 -17.99 30.98
N LEU A 179 -9.06 -19.25 31.36
CA LEU A 179 -10.15 -20.19 31.61
C LEU A 179 -10.04 -20.80 33.02
N ASN A 180 -11.16 -20.93 33.71
CA ASN A 180 -11.27 -21.77 34.89
C ASN A 180 -11.81 -23.15 34.47
N ILE A 181 -10.98 -24.20 34.60
CA ILE A 181 -11.33 -25.54 34.13
C ILE A 181 -12.49 -26.16 34.91
N ASN A 182 -12.69 -25.77 36.17
CA ASN A 182 -13.81 -26.25 36.99
C ASN A 182 -15.13 -25.65 36.51
N GLU A 183 -15.13 -24.40 36.01
CA GLU A 183 -16.30 -23.78 35.40
C GLU A 183 -16.63 -24.45 34.06
N LEU A 184 -15.61 -24.79 33.26
CA LEU A 184 -15.82 -25.50 31.99
C LEU A 184 -16.62 -26.80 32.21
N PHE A 185 -16.19 -27.69 33.09
CA PHE A 185 -16.88 -28.97 33.30
C PHE A 185 -18.26 -28.85 33.98
N ASN A 186 -18.49 -27.78 34.75
CA ASN A 186 -19.78 -27.52 35.39
C ASN A 186 -20.79 -26.81 34.47
N GLU A 187 -20.31 -26.01 33.51
CA GLU A 187 -21.15 -25.18 32.63
C GLU A 187 -21.31 -25.73 31.21
N ILE A 188 -20.65 -26.86 30.86
CA ILE A 188 -20.87 -27.55 29.58
C ILE A 188 -22.33 -28.02 29.48
N LYS A 189 -23.21 -27.12 29.02
CA LYS A 189 -24.45 -27.46 28.33
C LYS A 189 -24.08 -27.83 26.91
N THR A 190 -23.74 -29.09 26.71
CA THR A 190 -23.50 -29.66 25.38
C THR A 190 -24.85 -29.78 24.70
N TYR A 191 -25.04 -29.02 23.61
CA TYR A 191 -26.25 -29.08 22.80
C TYR A 191 -26.19 -30.34 21.93
N GLU A 192 -27.12 -31.26 22.15
CA GLU A 192 -27.40 -32.37 21.25
C GLU A 192 -28.03 -31.83 19.97
N ASP A 193 -27.26 -31.29 19.03
CA ASP A 193 -27.81 -31.10 17.69
C ASP A 193 -26.70 -31.24 16.64
N ALA A 194 -26.92 -32.20 15.74
CA ALA A 194 -26.11 -32.59 14.59
C ALA A 194 -24.86 -33.46 14.87
N LYS A 195 -25.09 -34.78 15.04
CA LYS A 195 -24.07 -35.78 14.70
C LYS A 195 -23.72 -35.64 13.21
N ILE A 196 -22.45 -35.44 12.91
CA ILE A 196 -21.95 -35.40 11.53
C ILE A 196 -21.99 -36.83 10.96
N PRO A 197 -22.34 -37.04 9.68
CA PRO A 197 -22.24 -38.36 9.06
C PRO A 197 -20.82 -38.91 9.15
N ASP A 198 -20.69 -40.22 9.39
CA ASP A 198 -19.40 -40.87 9.53
C ASP A 198 -18.52 -40.67 8.28
N GLY A 199 -17.25 -40.33 8.50
CA GLY A 199 -16.28 -40.05 7.43
C GLY A 199 -16.34 -38.64 6.83
N CYS A 200 -17.28 -37.79 7.26
CA CYS A 200 -17.34 -36.38 6.86
C CYS A 200 -16.58 -35.47 7.84
N ILE A 201 -16.04 -34.36 7.33
CA ILE A 201 -15.32 -33.36 8.11
C ILE A 201 -16.12 -32.05 8.09
N PRO A 202 -16.39 -31.43 9.24
CA PRO A 202 -16.98 -30.09 9.28
C PRO A 202 -15.97 -29.08 8.73
N ILE A 203 -16.36 -28.38 7.68
CA ILE A 203 -15.59 -27.25 7.13
C ILE A 203 -16.13 -25.91 7.60
N ARG A 204 -17.41 -25.86 8.00
CA ARG A 204 -18.09 -24.68 8.52
C ARG A 204 -19.13 -25.11 9.55
N ASP A 205 -19.13 -24.47 10.71
CA ASP A 205 -20.04 -24.77 11.82
C ASP A 205 -20.39 -23.46 12.54
N ASN A 206 -21.57 -22.90 12.25
CA ASN A 206 -22.07 -21.67 12.88
C ASN A 206 -23.53 -21.87 13.36
N THR A 207 -24.11 -20.85 14.02
CA THR A 207 -25.49 -20.95 14.57
C THR A 207 -26.59 -21.21 13.54
N GLN A 208 -26.30 -21.08 12.23
CA GLN A 208 -27.27 -21.12 11.15
C GLN A 208 -27.04 -22.26 10.14
N GLU A 209 -25.81 -22.74 9.97
CA GLU A 209 -25.44 -23.78 9.02
C GLU A 209 -24.25 -24.63 9.52
N LEU A 210 -24.38 -25.96 9.36
CA LEU A 210 -23.30 -26.92 9.48
C LEU A 210 -23.01 -27.49 8.10
N ILE A 211 -21.82 -27.20 7.56
CA ILE A 211 -21.34 -27.74 6.29
C ILE A 211 -20.28 -28.79 6.59
N ALA A 212 -20.61 -30.05 6.31
CA ALA A 212 -19.70 -31.17 6.42
C ALA A 212 -19.43 -31.80 5.05
N ILE A 213 -18.18 -32.17 4.81
CA ILE A 213 -17.71 -32.70 3.53
C ILE A 213 -17.04 -34.06 3.71
N ASP A 214 -17.46 -35.03 2.91
CA ASP A 214 -16.66 -36.23 2.63
C ASP A 214 -15.53 -35.85 1.68
N TYR A 215 -14.31 -35.81 2.20
CA TYR A 215 -13.14 -35.31 1.47
C TYR A 215 -12.84 -36.11 0.19
N ASN A 216 -13.07 -37.42 0.18
CA ASN A 216 -12.82 -38.24 -1.00
C ASN A 216 -13.89 -38.00 -2.08
N LYS A 217 -15.14 -37.75 -1.68
CA LYS A 217 -16.18 -37.33 -2.63
C LYS A 217 -15.94 -35.91 -3.13
N PHE A 218 -15.43 -35.02 -2.28
CA PHE A 218 -15.10 -33.64 -2.63
C PHE A 218 -14.09 -33.54 -3.77
N LEU A 219 -13.01 -34.32 -3.71
CA LEU A 219 -11.99 -34.35 -4.77
C LEU A 219 -12.53 -34.85 -6.12
N ASN A 220 -13.74 -35.44 -6.15
CA ASN A 220 -14.40 -35.93 -7.35
C ASN A 220 -15.56 -35.01 -7.83
N ILE A 221 -15.81 -33.88 -7.17
CA ILE A 221 -16.86 -32.95 -7.56
C ILE A 221 -16.56 -32.35 -8.93
N LYS A 222 -17.55 -32.41 -9.84
CA LYS A 222 -17.47 -31.80 -11.17
C LYS A 222 -18.14 -30.44 -11.26
N ASP A 223 -19.03 -30.11 -10.33
CA ASP A 223 -19.77 -28.85 -10.31
C ASP A 223 -18.91 -27.72 -9.68
N ILE A 224 -18.65 -26.69 -10.46
CA ILE A 224 -17.86 -25.52 -10.06
C ILE A 224 -18.60 -24.64 -9.07
N ASN A 225 -19.92 -24.52 -9.19
CA ASN A 225 -20.68 -23.55 -8.39
C ASN A 225 -20.69 -23.95 -6.92
N LEU A 226 -20.72 -25.24 -6.63
CA LEU A 226 -20.60 -25.77 -5.26
C LEU A 226 -19.25 -25.44 -4.61
N ILE A 227 -18.18 -25.36 -5.41
CA ILE A 227 -16.82 -25.10 -4.92
C ILE A 227 -16.56 -23.60 -4.77
N LEU A 228 -17.10 -22.77 -5.67
CA LEU A 228 -16.99 -21.31 -5.58
C LEU A 228 -17.74 -20.72 -4.37
N ASN A 229 -18.69 -21.46 -3.80
CA ASN A 229 -19.39 -21.10 -2.56
C ASN A 229 -18.52 -21.29 -1.29
N LEU A 230 -17.35 -21.93 -1.42
CA LEU A 230 -16.40 -22.08 -0.33
C LEU A 230 -15.60 -20.78 -0.13
N ASN A 231 -15.58 -20.32 1.11
CA ASN A 231 -14.81 -19.16 1.52
C ASN A 231 -13.38 -19.55 1.92
N GLU A 232 -12.54 -18.56 2.24
CA GLU A 232 -11.15 -18.79 2.62
C GLU A 232 -11.02 -19.69 3.87
N SER A 233 -11.88 -19.53 4.87
CA SER A 233 -11.85 -20.36 6.09
C SER A 233 -12.20 -21.84 5.84
N ASP A 234 -13.10 -22.12 4.90
CA ASP A 234 -13.42 -23.49 4.54
C ASP A 234 -12.22 -24.15 3.83
N TRP A 235 -11.59 -23.42 2.91
CA TRP A 235 -10.38 -23.88 2.21
C TRP A 235 -9.24 -24.14 3.18
N LYS A 236 -9.05 -23.26 4.16
CA LYS A 236 -8.08 -23.44 5.24
C LYS A 236 -8.29 -24.76 5.98
N THR A 237 -9.53 -25.09 6.33
CA THR A 237 -9.89 -26.35 7.00
C THR A 237 -9.64 -27.57 6.10
N LEU A 238 -9.99 -27.49 4.81
CA LEU A 238 -9.75 -28.55 3.83
C LEU A 238 -8.25 -28.81 3.59
N ILE A 239 -7.43 -27.75 3.56
CA ILE A 239 -5.98 -27.85 3.39
C ILE A 239 -5.33 -28.47 4.63
N GLN A 240 -5.76 -28.07 5.83
CA GLN A 240 -5.30 -28.69 7.07
C GLN A 240 -5.62 -30.19 7.11
N PHE A 241 -6.84 -30.57 6.71
CA PHE A 241 -7.21 -31.98 6.59
C PHE A 241 -6.29 -32.71 5.59
N ALA A 242 -6.03 -32.10 4.43
CA ALA A 242 -5.14 -32.64 3.43
C ALA A 242 -3.72 -32.86 3.96
N LYS A 243 -3.22 -31.93 4.78
CA LYS A 243 -1.89 -32.02 5.40
C LYS A 243 -1.82 -33.18 6.39
N ILE A 244 -2.77 -33.24 7.33
CA ILE A 244 -2.81 -34.27 8.37
C ILE A 244 -3.02 -35.67 7.75
N SER A 245 -3.80 -35.76 6.67
CA SER A 245 -4.09 -37.01 5.97
C SER A 245 -3.09 -37.38 4.87
N ASN A 246 -2.03 -36.59 4.68
CA ASN A 246 -1.04 -36.75 3.60
C ASN A 246 -1.65 -36.80 2.17
N LYS A 247 -2.64 -35.94 1.91
CA LYS A 247 -3.38 -35.80 0.64
C LYS A 247 -3.22 -34.44 -0.05
N LEU A 248 -2.27 -33.60 0.38
CA LEU A 248 -2.04 -32.27 -0.21
C LEU A 248 -1.79 -32.31 -1.72
N HIS A 249 -1.08 -33.33 -2.22
CA HIS A 249 -0.86 -33.52 -3.65
C HIS A 249 -2.17 -33.75 -4.42
N GLU A 250 -3.07 -34.59 -3.91
CA GLU A 250 -4.40 -34.84 -4.51
C GLU A 250 -5.21 -33.53 -4.58
N LEU A 251 -5.20 -32.74 -3.50
CA LEU A 251 -5.87 -31.44 -3.44
C LEU A 251 -5.30 -30.44 -4.45
N ARG A 252 -3.97 -30.40 -4.63
CA ARG A 252 -3.30 -29.51 -5.59
C ARG A 252 -3.73 -29.82 -7.03
N VAL A 253 -3.77 -31.10 -7.39
CA VAL A 253 -4.21 -31.55 -8.71
C VAL A 253 -5.66 -31.13 -8.94
N PHE A 254 -6.52 -31.36 -7.93
CA PHE A 254 -7.93 -30.94 -7.97
C PHE A 254 -8.08 -29.42 -8.17
N VAL A 255 -7.44 -28.60 -7.33
CA VAL A 255 -7.49 -27.13 -7.43
C VAL A 255 -7.01 -26.62 -8.79
N SER A 256 -5.94 -27.21 -9.33
CA SER A 256 -5.42 -26.84 -10.65
C SER A 256 -6.41 -27.19 -11.78
N HIS A 257 -7.07 -28.35 -11.68
CA HIS A 257 -8.13 -28.74 -12.62
C HIS A 257 -9.32 -27.78 -12.57
N MET A 258 -9.79 -27.44 -11.37
CA MET A 258 -10.94 -26.53 -11.18
C MET A 258 -10.64 -25.09 -11.65
N LYS A 259 -9.41 -24.61 -11.44
CA LYS A 259 -8.92 -23.33 -11.98
C LYS A 259 -9.03 -23.27 -13.51
N ASN A 260 -8.53 -24.29 -14.20
CA ASN A 260 -8.57 -24.32 -15.66
C ASN A 260 -10.02 -24.36 -16.19
N LYS A 261 -10.86 -25.19 -15.55
CA LYS A 261 -12.27 -25.32 -15.91
C LYS A 261 -13.06 -24.03 -15.68
N SER A 262 -12.83 -23.32 -14.58
CA SER A 262 -13.50 -22.03 -14.29
C SER A 262 -13.09 -20.92 -15.26
N ILE A 263 -11.81 -20.86 -15.63
CA ILE A 263 -11.33 -19.94 -16.67
C ILE A 263 -12.00 -20.22 -18.01
N GLN A 264 -12.18 -21.50 -18.37
CA GLN A 264 -12.83 -21.88 -19.63
C GLN A 264 -14.30 -21.47 -19.67
N ILE A 265 -15.07 -21.77 -18.61
CA ILE A 265 -16.49 -21.39 -18.52
C ILE A 265 -16.66 -19.87 -18.61
N GLU A 266 -15.81 -19.11 -17.92
CA GLU A 266 -15.92 -17.64 -17.94
C GLU A 266 -15.52 -17.06 -19.30
N LYS A 267 -14.51 -17.63 -19.98
CA LYS A 267 -14.18 -17.26 -21.36
C LYS A 267 -15.37 -17.45 -22.31
N GLU A 268 -16.09 -18.55 -22.17
CA GLU A 268 -17.27 -18.86 -23.01
C GLU A 268 -18.41 -17.86 -22.76
N LYS A 269 -18.68 -17.49 -21.49
CA LYS A 269 -19.66 -16.45 -21.14
C LYS A 269 -19.28 -15.06 -21.63
N LEU A 270 -18.01 -14.69 -21.51
CA LEU A 270 -17.52 -13.39 -21.98
C LEU A 270 -17.61 -13.29 -23.50
N LYS A 271 -17.38 -14.41 -24.20
CA LYS A 271 -17.53 -14.50 -25.65
C LYS A 271 -18.97 -14.31 -26.12
N SER A 272 -19.98 -14.74 -25.34
CA SER A 272 -21.39 -14.52 -25.67
C SER A 272 -21.88 -13.09 -25.40
N ASN A 273 -21.21 -12.34 -24.51
CA ASN A 273 -21.64 -11.01 -24.09
C ASN A 273 -20.99 -9.85 -24.87
N TYR A 274 -20.03 -10.15 -25.74
CA TYR A 274 -19.28 -9.15 -26.50
C TYR A 274 -19.61 -9.28 -27.99
N ASP A 275 -20.21 -8.24 -28.57
CA ASP A 275 -20.61 -8.22 -29.98
C ASP A 275 -19.39 -8.00 -30.88
N LEU A 276 -18.82 -9.09 -31.40
CA LEU A 276 -17.66 -9.10 -32.29
C LEU A 276 -18.08 -8.87 -33.75
N LYS A 277 -18.52 -7.65 -34.07
CA LYS A 277 -19.12 -7.32 -35.37
C LYS A 277 -18.09 -7.29 -36.49
N TYR A 278 -16.99 -6.55 -36.33
CA TYR A 278 -16.00 -6.38 -37.39
C TYR A 278 -15.07 -7.58 -37.50
N LEU A 279 -14.84 -8.27 -36.39
CA LEU A 279 -14.06 -9.52 -36.36
C LEU A 279 -14.77 -10.65 -37.12
N LYS A 280 -16.08 -10.82 -36.95
CA LYS A 280 -16.88 -11.75 -37.77
C LYS A 280 -16.90 -11.37 -39.25
N GLN A 281 -17.10 -10.08 -39.55
CA GLN A 281 -17.08 -9.59 -40.94
C GLN A 281 -15.72 -9.81 -41.60
N ARG A 282 -14.61 -9.58 -40.87
CA ARG A 282 -13.26 -9.86 -41.35
C ARG A 282 -13.10 -11.35 -41.66
N ASP A 283 -13.49 -12.23 -40.75
CA ASP A 283 -13.35 -13.67 -40.92
C ASP A 283 -14.24 -14.20 -42.07
N GLU A 284 -15.43 -13.64 -42.27
CA GLU A 284 -16.32 -13.93 -43.41
C GLU A 284 -15.73 -13.47 -44.75
N ILE A 285 -15.15 -12.26 -44.81
CA ILE A 285 -14.48 -11.74 -46.02
C ILE A 285 -13.24 -12.57 -46.34
N VAL A 286 -12.43 -12.91 -45.33
CA VAL A 286 -11.27 -13.78 -45.48
C VAL A 286 -11.70 -15.16 -45.99
N SER A 287 -12.78 -15.73 -45.45
CA SER A 287 -13.33 -17.01 -45.92
C SER A 287 -13.79 -16.94 -47.40
N HIS A 288 -14.42 -15.84 -47.82
CA HIS A 288 -14.80 -15.62 -49.22
C HIS A 288 -13.60 -15.44 -50.15
N ILE A 289 -12.59 -14.67 -49.73
CA ILE A 289 -11.33 -14.51 -50.48
C ILE A 289 -10.66 -15.87 -50.66
N VAL A 290 -10.62 -16.70 -49.61
CA VAL A 290 -10.06 -18.05 -49.67
C VAL A 290 -10.86 -18.93 -50.63
N LYS A 291 -12.20 -18.92 -50.58
CA LYS A 291 -13.04 -19.68 -51.53
C LYS A 291 -12.85 -19.25 -52.98
N LEU A 292 -12.77 -17.95 -53.27
CA LEU A 292 -12.58 -17.43 -54.62
C LEU A 292 -11.20 -17.74 -55.19
N LYS A 293 -10.16 -17.78 -54.34
CA LYS A 293 -8.81 -18.21 -54.72
C LYS A 293 -8.70 -19.72 -54.99
N LEU A 294 -9.59 -20.53 -54.42
CA LEU A 294 -9.58 -21.98 -54.61
C LEU A 294 -10.34 -22.44 -55.87
N HIS A 295 -11.03 -21.54 -56.59
CA HIS A 295 -11.65 -21.84 -57.89
C HIS A 295 -10.66 -21.65 -59.05
N GLU A 296 -10.63 -22.59 -60.00
CA GLU A 296 -9.62 -22.72 -61.07
C GLU A 296 -9.57 -21.58 -62.12
N ASN A 297 -10.44 -20.56 -62.01
CA ASN A 297 -10.50 -19.42 -62.93
C ASN A 297 -10.11 -18.10 -62.24
N GLU A 298 -8.87 -18.00 -61.73
CA GLU A 298 -8.33 -16.79 -61.08
C GLU A 298 -8.45 -15.51 -61.93
N ASN A 299 -8.42 -15.64 -63.26
CA ASN A 299 -8.42 -14.49 -64.17
C ASN A 299 -9.81 -13.81 -64.29
N GLU A 300 -10.91 -14.53 -64.10
CA GLU A 300 -12.27 -13.94 -64.14
C GLU A 300 -12.65 -13.29 -62.79
N ASN A 301 -12.14 -13.82 -61.67
CA ASN A 301 -12.48 -13.34 -60.32
C ASN A 301 -11.60 -12.17 -59.84
N SER A 302 -10.65 -11.71 -60.66
CA SER A 302 -9.68 -10.65 -60.36
C SER A 302 -10.36 -9.37 -59.83
N PHE A 303 -11.48 -8.97 -60.43
CA PHE A 303 -12.19 -7.76 -60.04
C PHE A 303 -12.88 -7.90 -58.67
N GLU A 304 -13.55 -9.03 -58.43
CA GLU A 304 -14.24 -9.31 -57.16
C GLU A 304 -13.26 -9.52 -56.00
N LEU A 305 -12.12 -10.18 -56.25
CA LEU A 305 -11.02 -10.29 -55.29
C LEU A 305 -10.45 -8.93 -54.89
N ASN A 306 -10.31 -8.00 -55.84
CA ASN A 306 -9.84 -6.65 -55.54
C ASN A 306 -10.86 -5.87 -54.72
N GLN A 307 -12.16 -6.03 -54.97
CA GLN A 307 -13.21 -5.44 -54.13
C GLN A 307 -13.20 -6.00 -52.70
N LEU A 308 -13.12 -7.32 -52.53
CA LEU A 308 -13.07 -7.94 -51.20
C LEU A 308 -11.81 -7.55 -50.42
N ARG A 309 -10.67 -7.38 -51.09
CA ARG A 309 -9.43 -6.88 -50.47
C ARG A 309 -9.56 -5.43 -50.01
N GLN A 310 -10.22 -4.59 -50.80
CA GLN A 310 -10.49 -3.21 -50.41
C GLN A 310 -11.43 -3.15 -49.19
N GLN A 311 -12.51 -3.93 -49.19
CA GLN A 311 -13.41 -4.06 -48.03
C GLN A 311 -12.68 -4.59 -46.80
N LEU A 312 -11.81 -5.60 -46.95
CA LEU A 312 -10.98 -6.12 -45.87
C LEU A 312 -10.06 -5.03 -45.30
N HIS A 313 -9.43 -4.23 -46.15
CA HIS A 313 -8.56 -3.13 -45.73
C HIS A 313 -9.33 -2.04 -44.96
N GLU A 314 -10.58 -1.77 -45.32
CA GLU A 314 -11.43 -0.79 -44.64
C GLU A 314 -11.91 -1.24 -43.25
N ILE A 315 -12.05 -2.56 -43.03
CA ILE A 315 -12.53 -3.11 -41.74
C ILE A 315 -11.41 -3.68 -40.86
N SER A 316 -10.22 -3.97 -41.41
CA SER A 316 -9.12 -4.64 -40.70
C SER A 316 -8.67 -3.86 -39.46
N ASP A 317 -8.52 -2.53 -39.57
CA ASP A 317 -8.13 -1.69 -38.44
C ASP A 317 -9.20 -1.67 -37.33
N LYS A 318 -10.48 -1.69 -37.73
CA LYS A 318 -11.62 -1.73 -36.79
C LYS A 318 -11.71 -3.09 -36.09
N ALA A 319 -11.53 -4.19 -36.82
CA ALA A 319 -11.49 -5.54 -36.27
C ALA A 319 -10.29 -5.74 -35.32
N LYS A 320 -9.14 -5.13 -35.62
CA LYS A 320 -7.94 -5.18 -34.77
C LYS A 320 -8.13 -4.39 -33.47
N ILE A 321 -8.78 -3.22 -33.54
CA ILE A 321 -9.15 -2.44 -32.34
C ILE A 321 -10.13 -3.26 -31.49
N GLU A 322 -11.16 -3.84 -32.11
CA GLU A 322 -12.15 -4.70 -31.44
C GLU A 322 -11.51 -5.94 -30.78
N GLU A 323 -10.52 -6.56 -31.44
CA GLU A 323 -9.75 -7.68 -30.90
C GLU A 323 -8.93 -7.29 -29.66
N VAL A 324 -8.26 -6.14 -29.71
CA VAL A 324 -7.51 -5.59 -28.57
C VAL A 324 -8.43 -5.21 -27.41
N GLU A 325 -9.59 -4.62 -27.70
CA GLU A 325 -10.59 -4.28 -26.68
C GLU A 325 -11.21 -5.54 -26.05
N TYR A 326 -11.53 -6.57 -26.84
CA TYR A 326 -11.98 -7.87 -26.36
C TYR A 326 -10.92 -8.56 -25.49
N LEU A 327 -9.64 -8.50 -25.87
CA LEU A 327 -8.54 -9.05 -25.05
C LEU A 327 -8.34 -8.29 -23.74
N LYS A 328 -8.52 -6.97 -23.74
CA LYS A 328 -8.49 -6.15 -22.51
C LYS A 328 -9.69 -6.46 -21.62
N TYR A 329 -10.89 -6.56 -22.19
CA TYR A 329 -12.12 -6.91 -21.50
C TYR A 329 -12.02 -8.32 -20.88
N THR A 330 -11.61 -9.32 -21.64
CA THR A 330 -11.45 -10.69 -21.16
C THR A 330 -10.37 -10.82 -20.09
N ASN A 331 -9.20 -10.20 -20.25
CA ASN A 331 -8.16 -10.26 -19.22
C ASN A 331 -8.60 -9.56 -17.91
N THR A 332 -9.30 -8.44 -18.00
CA THR A 332 -9.81 -7.73 -16.80
C THR A 332 -10.80 -8.60 -16.03
N ASN A 333 -11.72 -9.26 -16.73
CA ASN A 333 -12.75 -10.11 -16.10
C ASN A 333 -12.17 -11.46 -15.60
N LEU A 334 -11.21 -12.05 -16.31
CA LEU A 334 -10.56 -13.31 -15.88
C LEU A 334 -9.60 -13.13 -14.69
N ASN A 335 -9.13 -11.91 -14.43
CA ASN A 335 -8.19 -11.66 -13.33
C ASN A 335 -8.79 -11.95 -11.95
N GLN A 336 -10.09 -11.74 -11.74
CA GLN A 336 -10.75 -12.06 -10.46
C GLN A 336 -10.74 -13.57 -10.18
N ILE A 337 -11.06 -14.38 -11.19
CA ILE A 337 -11.02 -15.85 -11.09
C ILE A 337 -9.59 -16.34 -10.88
N ARG A 338 -8.62 -15.76 -11.59
CA ARG A 338 -7.20 -16.09 -11.39
C ARG A 338 -6.74 -15.76 -9.97
N GLN A 339 -7.11 -14.60 -9.44
CA GLN A 339 -6.77 -14.19 -8.07
C GLN A 339 -7.36 -15.15 -7.03
N TYR A 340 -8.65 -15.51 -7.15
CA TYR A 340 -9.27 -16.48 -6.24
C TYR A 340 -8.51 -17.81 -6.17
N TRP A 341 -8.21 -18.41 -7.32
CA TRP A 341 -7.51 -19.70 -7.35
C TRP A 341 -6.02 -19.60 -7.01
N ASN A 342 -5.35 -18.50 -7.35
CA ASN A 342 -3.97 -18.26 -6.93
C ASN A 342 -3.88 -18.13 -5.40
N ASN A 343 -4.83 -17.45 -4.77
CA ASN A 343 -4.90 -17.35 -3.31
C ASN A 343 -5.01 -18.75 -2.67
N ILE A 344 -5.85 -19.64 -3.21
CA ILE A 344 -5.98 -21.03 -2.72
C ILE A 344 -4.69 -21.84 -2.95
N GLN A 345 -4.05 -21.70 -4.11
CA GLN A 345 -2.76 -22.34 -4.38
C GLN A 345 -1.67 -21.86 -3.42
N ASN A 346 -1.67 -20.57 -3.08
CA ASN A 346 -0.77 -20.01 -2.08
C ASN A 346 -1.04 -20.57 -0.68
N LEU A 347 -2.32 -20.69 -0.27
CA LEU A 347 -2.68 -21.33 1.00
C LEU A 347 -2.21 -22.79 1.10
N ILE A 348 -2.26 -23.55 -0.01
CA ILE A 348 -1.73 -24.92 -0.07
C ILE A 348 -0.22 -24.91 0.11
N HIS A 349 0.48 -24.02 -0.59
CA HIS A 349 1.93 -23.88 -0.51
C HIS A 349 2.41 -23.45 0.89
N GLU A 350 1.69 -22.53 1.54
CA GLU A 350 1.93 -22.10 2.92
C GLU A 350 1.88 -23.27 3.92
N GLN A 351 0.94 -24.21 3.73
CA GLN A 351 0.75 -25.34 4.64
C GLN A 351 1.73 -26.50 4.40
N GLU A 352 2.25 -26.66 3.19
CA GLU A 352 3.26 -27.68 2.87
C GLU A 352 4.63 -27.41 3.51
N THR A 353 4.95 -26.13 3.74
CA THR A 353 6.25 -25.70 4.29
C THR A 353 6.24 -25.50 5.80
N GLY A 354 5.06 -25.33 6.41
CA GLY A 354 4.91 -25.14 7.86
C GLY A 354 5.11 -26.42 8.69
N SER A 355 5.51 -26.28 9.95
CA SER A 355 5.57 -27.38 10.92
C SER A 355 4.16 -27.64 11.52
N TYR A 356 4.09 -28.29 12.69
CA TYR A 356 2.86 -28.43 13.48
C TYR A 356 2.90 -27.46 14.67
N SER A 357 3.06 -26.15 14.42
CA SER A 357 2.98 -25.11 15.46
C SER A 357 1.57 -24.52 15.58
N ILE A 358 1.22 -23.91 16.72
CA ILE A 358 -0.10 -23.29 16.92
C ILE A 358 -0.40 -22.23 15.85
N ASN A 359 0.61 -21.45 15.42
CA ASN A 359 0.50 -20.48 14.33
C ASN A 359 0.13 -21.11 12.98
N ASP A 360 0.64 -22.31 12.69
CA ASP A 360 0.31 -23.05 11.46
C ASP A 360 -1.16 -23.51 11.46
N PHE A 361 -1.75 -23.67 12.66
CA PHE A 361 -3.16 -24.03 12.85
C PHE A 361 -4.11 -22.83 12.95
N THR A 362 -3.65 -21.68 13.48
CA THR A 362 -4.44 -20.45 13.63
C THR A 362 -4.29 -19.46 12.46
N PHE A 363 -3.43 -19.74 11.48
CA PHE A 363 -3.14 -18.87 10.32
C PHE A 363 -2.67 -17.45 10.68
N SER A 364 -2.08 -17.26 11.86
CA SER A 364 -1.33 -16.05 12.19
C SER A 364 0.01 -16.08 11.45
N SER A 365 0.05 -15.43 10.28
CA SER A 365 1.17 -15.41 9.35
C SER A 365 2.44 -14.83 9.97
N ASN A 366 3.48 -15.65 10.17
CA ASN A 366 4.85 -15.17 10.32
C ASN A 366 5.76 -16.00 9.40
N ARG A 367 6.03 -15.48 8.19
CA ARG A 367 6.75 -16.15 7.10
C ARG A 367 8.17 -16.57 7.49
N ALA A 368 8.82 -15.79 8.35
CA ALA A 368 10.12 -16.12 8.91
C ALA A 368 10.12 -17.29 9.91
N ASN A 369 9.00 -17.60 10.57
CA ASN A 369 8.93 -18.77 11.45
C ASN A 369 8.93 -20.10 10.68
N ARG A 370 8.74 -20.06 9.36
CA ARG A 370 8.70 -21.22 8.46
C ARG A 370 10.02 -21.46 7.71
N ALA A 371 11.02 -20.60 7.89
CA ALA A 371 12.31 -20.71 7.22
C ALA A 371 13.14 -21.88 7.77
N LYS A 372 13.89 -22.56 6.90
CA LYS A 372 14.83 -23.62 7.31
C LYS A 372 15.82 -23.08 8.35
N ILE A 373 15.93 -23.76 9.48
CA ILE A 373 16.87 -23.39 10.55
C ILE A 373 18.23 -24.04 10.25
N LEU A 374 19.32 -23.26 10.35
CA LEU A 374 20.68 -23.78 10.38
C LEU A 374 20.88 -24.63 11.64
N THR A 375 21.20 -25.91 11.48
CA THR A 375 21.41 -26.82 12.62
C THR A 375 22.87 -26.84 13.06
N THR A 376 23.13 -27.18 14.32
CA THR A 376 24.49 -27.27 14.88
C THR A 376 25.33 -28.40 14.26
N ASN A 377 24.71 -29.36 13.59
CA ASN A 377 25.37 -30.47 12.89
C ASN A 377 25.76 -30.12 11.43
N ASP A 378 25.46 -28.91 10.96
CA ASP A 378 26.02 -28.38 9.72
C ASP A 378 27.47 -27.94 10.02
N ASP A 379 28.38 -28.92 10.18
CA ASP A 379 29.81 -28.81 10.58
C ASP A 379 30.67 -27.86 9.69
N GLU A 380 30.09 -27.26 8.64
CA GLU A 380 30.82 -26.39 7.72
C GLU A 380 31.21 -25.02 8.28
N TYR A 381 30.65 -24.57 9.42
CA TYR A 381 30.97 -23.24 9.95
C TYR A 381 32.39 -23.15 10.55
N SER A 382 32.84 -24.20 11.26
CA SER A 382 34.22 -24.26 11.78
C SER A 382 35.24 -24.52 10.67
N ASP A 383 34.83 -25.22 9.60
CA ASP A 383 35.73 -25.57 8.50
C ASP A 383 35.90 -24.41 7.50
N THR A 384 34.87 -23.57 7.31
CA THR A 384 34.93 -22.44 6.39
C THR A 384 35.75 -21.25 6.91
N ILE A 385 35.91 -21.10 8.22
CA ILE A 385 36.72 -20.00 8.80
C ILE A 385 38.23 -20.18 8.54
N ASP A 386 38.69 -21.43 8.34
CA ASP A 386 40.09 -21.75 8.04
C ASP A 386 40.47 -21.53 6.58
N ILE A 387 39.48 -21.34 5.71
CA ILE A 387 39.63 -21.22 4.25
C ILE A 387 39.20 -19.80 3.80
N LEU A 388 39.23 -18.83 4.71
CA LEU A 388 38.95 -17.44 4.39
C LEU A 388 40.12 -16.81 3.65
N ASP A 389 39.83 -16.23 2.49
CA ASP A 389 40.81 -15.54 1.66
C ASP A 389 40.64 -14.01 1.82
N HIS A 390 41.72 -13.36 2.22
CA HIS A 390 41.76 -11.93 2.50
C HIS A 390 42.54 -11.11 1.47
N THR A 391 42.79 -11.68 0.29
CA THR A 391 43.47 -11.00 -0.82
C THR A 391 42.66 -9.80 -1.32
N ASN A 392 43.36 -8.73 -1.70
CA ASN A 392 42.82 -7.48 -2.26
C ASN A 392 41.80 -6.74 -1.37
N VAL A 393 41.76 -7.03 -0.07
CA VAL A 393 40.89 -6.33 0.89
C VAL A 393 41.59 -5.08 1.46
N PRO A 394 40.87 -3.97 1.72
CA PRO A 394 41.41 -2.83 2.47
C PRO A 394 42.05 -3.25 3.79
N LEU A 395 43.11 -2.56 4.21
CA LEU A 395 43.84 -2.89 5.43
C LEU A 395 43.48 -1.97 6.60
N LEU A 396 43.49 -2.50 7.81
CA LEU A 396 43.40 -1.77 9.07
C LEU A 396 44.58 -2.08 9.97
N LYS A 397 44.96 -1.12 10.81
CA LYS A 397 45.95 -1.34 11.87
C LYS A 397 45.32 -2.16 13.00
N CYS A 398 45.70 -3.42 13.12
CA CYS A 398 45.11 -4.34 14.08
C CYS A 398 45.66 -4.08 15.48
N ALA A 399 44.77 -4.04 16.49
CA ALA A 399 45.15 -3.88 17.89
C ALA A 399 45.71 -5.17 18.54
N ILE A 400 45.59 -6.33 17.86
CA ILE A 400 46.09 -7.62 18.35
C ILE A 400 47.49 -7.90 17.81
N CYS A 401 47.66 -8.01 16.49
CA CYS A 401 48.98 -8.25 15.91
C CYS A 401 49.83 -6.98 15.75
N MET A 402 49.25 -5.79 15.98
CA MET A 402 49.92 -4.49 15.84
C MET A 402 50.41 -4.15 14.41
N GLU A 403 50.07 -4.97 13.42
CA GLU A 403 50.39 -4.81 12.01
C GLU A 403 49.18 -4.37 11.17
N GLN A 404 49.42 -4.05 9.90
CA GLN A 404 48.35 -3.84 8.92
C GLN A 404 47.77 -5.20 8.51
N GLY A 405 46.50 -5.42 8.83
CA GLY A 405 45.79 -6.65 8.51
C GLY A 405 44.49 -6.39 7.76
N PRO A 406 43.88 -7.42 7.15
CA PRO A 406 42.69 -7.27 6.32
C PRO A 406 41.50 -6.80 7.14
N PHE A 407 40.78 -5.84 6.59
CA PHE A 407 39.56 -5.32 7.21
C PHE A 407 38.46 -6.38 7.19
N VAL A 408 37.75 -6.50 8.32
CA VAL A 408 36.55 -7.33 8.48
C VAL A 408 35.49 -6.52 9.21
N LEU A 409 34.21 -6.77 8.91
CA LEU A 409 33.12 -6.04 9.55
C LEU A 409 32.57 -6.85 10.73
N TRP A 410 32.57 -6.27 11.92
CA TRP A 410 32.05 -6.94 13.11
C TRP A 410 30.58 -6.60 13.35
N LEU A 411 29.81 -7.61 13.75
CA LEU A 411 28.37 -7.51 13.93
C LEU A 411 27.95 -7.95 15.35
N LYS A 412 26.88 -7.36 15.85
CA LYS A 412 26.13 -7.81 17.03
C LYS A 412 24.70 -8.17 16.66
N LEU A 413 24.03 -8.91 17.55
CA LEU A 413 22.63 -9.28 17.36
C LEU A 413 21.72 -8.04 17.29
N PRO A 414 20.65 -8.07 16.47
CA PRO A 414 19.62 -7.04 16.51
C PRO A 414 18.92 -7.06 17.87
N ILE A 415 18.36 -5.92 18.27
CA ILE A 415 17.59 -5.80 19.52
C ILE A 415 16.31 -6.62 19.41
N ASP A 416 15.67 -6.58 18.24
CA ASP A 416 14.48 -7.34 17.91
C ASP A 416 14.68 -8.05 16.56
N PHE A 417 14.40 -9.35 16.50
CA PHE A 417 14.45 -10.10 15.25
C PHE A 417 13.28 -9.76 14.32
N GLU A 418 12.17 -9.18 14.79
CA GLU A 418 11.09 -8.71 13.92
C GLU A 418 11.56 -7.60 12.97
N ASP A 419 12.58 -6.82 13.36
CA ASP A 419 13.18 -5.79 12.51
C ASP A 419 13.85 -6.36 11.24
N THR A 420 14.19 -7.65 11.24
CA THR A 420 14.80 -8.35 10.10
C THR A 420 13.89 -9.40 9.46
N THR A 421 12.83 -9.83 10.16
CA THR A 421 12.04 -11.02 9.79
C THR A 421 10.56 -10.75 9.50
N ASN A 422 10.08 -9.52 9.64
CA ASN A 422 8.71 -9.19 9.25
C ASN A 422 8.48 -9.27 7.73
N ASP A 423 7.24 -9.51 7.33
CA ASP A 423 6.85 -9.68 5.91
C ASP A 423 7.18 -8.46 5.04
N PHE A 424 7.17 -7.25 5.61
CA PHE A 424 7.51 -6.04 4.86
C PHE A 424 9.01 -6.03 4.48
N ILE A 425 9.90 -6.34 5.41
CA ILE A 425 11.36 -6.40 5.19
C ILE A 425 11.75 -7.58 4.30
N ILE A 426 11.02 -8.70 4.38
CA ILE A 426 11.22 -9.84 3.48
C ILE A 426 10.90 -9.44 2.03
N ASN A 427 9.77 -8.76 1.79
CA ASN A 427 9.37 -8.35 0.45
C ASN A 427 10.19 -7.14 -0.08
N PHE A 428 10.66 -6.27 0.81
CA PHE A 428 11.31 -5.01 0.47
C PHE A 428 12.61 -4.81 1.24
N SER A 429 13.56 -5.74 1.09
CA SER A 429 14.79 -5.75 1.89
C SER A 429 15.68 -4.54 1.66
N LEU A 430 15.63 -4.00 0.44
CA LEU A 430 16.31 -2.76 0.07
C LEU A 430 15.61 -1.51 0.62
N GLU A 431 14.51 -1.59 1.36
CA GLU A 431 14.01 -0.46 2.14
C GLU A 431 14.91 -0.22 3.37
N GLY A 432 15.41 -1.31 3.95
CA GLY A 432 16.23 -1.28 5.17
C GLY A 432 15.41 -1.03 6.43
N ASN A 433 16.09 -0.96 7.58
CA ASN A 433 15.49 -0.61 8.86
C ASN A 433 16.53 0.14 9.71
N LYS A 434 16.17 1.34 10.18
CA LYS A 434 17.06 2.23 10.95
C LYS A 434 17.54 1.60 12.25
N ASN A 435 16.75 0.71 12.86
CA ASN A 435 17.12 0.01 14.09
C ASN A 435 18.33 -0.92 13.89
N LEU A 436 18.56 -1.39 12.66
CA LEU A 436 19.61 -2.35 12.32
C LEU A 436 20.98 -1.71 12.11
N ILE A 437 21.07 -0.38 11.97
CA ILE A 437 22.34 0.36 11.81
C ILE A 437 23.28 0.06 12.99
N ASN A 438 22.71 -0.10 14.19
CA ASN A 438 23.45 -0.40 15.42
C ASN A 438 24.01 -1.83 15.47
N CYS A 439 23.66 -2.70 14.53
CA CYS A 439 24.21 -4.06 14.46
C CYS A 439 25.69 -4.07 14.07
N ILE A 440 26.18 -3.02 13.40
CA ILE A 440 27.59 -2.88 13.04
C ILE A 440 28.35 -2.29 14.23
N VAL A 441 29.41 -2.96 14.66
CA VAL A 441 30.22 -2.56 15.83
C VAL A 441 31.68 -2.33 15.44
N SER A 442 32.31 -1.37 16.12
CA SER A 442 33.74 -1.11 15.94
C SER A 442 34.56 -2.16 16.69
N ASN A 443 35.48 -2.81 16.00
CA ASN A 443 36.46 -3.68 16.64
C ASN A 443 37.75 -3.70 15.82
N PRO A 444 38.89 -3.20 16.33
CA PRO A 444 40.14 -3.07 15.59
C PRO A 444 40.90 -4.42 15.51
N VAL A 445 40.19 -5.49 15.16
CA VAL A 445 40.72 -6.85 15.00
C VAL A 445 40.61 -7.21 13.51
N CYS A 446 41.75 -7.50 12.88
CA CYS A 446 41.81 -7.85 11.46
C CYS A 446 41.35 -9.29 11.21
N GLY A 447 41.06 -9.62 9.94
CA GLY A 447 40.60 -10.95 9.53
C GLY A 447 41.54 -12.09 9.95
N TYR A 448 42.86 -11.89 9.87
CA TYR A 448 43.84 -12.90 10.31
C TYR A 448 43.78 -13.19 11.82
N CYS A 449 43.44 -12.19 12.64
CA CYS A 449 43.33 -12.34 14.09
C CYS A 449 41.92 -12.75 14.54
N ALA A 450 40.90 -12.63 13.67
CA ALA A 450 39.49 -12.73 14.05
C ALA A 450 39.12 -14.11 14.61
N LYS A 451 39.59 -15.20 14.00
CA LYS A 451 39.36 -16.58 14.49
C LYS A 451 39.93 -16.77 15.89
N SER A 452 41.21 -16.48 16.07
CA SER A 452 41.91 -16.63 17.35
C SER A 452 41.29 -15.76 18.44
N TYR A 453 40.86 -14.55 18.07
CA TYR A 453 40.14 -13.64 18.95
C TYR A 453 38.81 -14.25 19.44
N ILE A 454 37.98 -14.75 18.53
CA ILE A 454 36.71 -15.40 18.86
C ILE A 454 36.92 -16.58 19.81
N ASN A 455 37.87 -17.46 19.49
CA ASN A 455 38.17 -18.64 20.33
C ASN A 455 38.64 -18.24 21.74
N ALA A 456 39.50 -17.22 21.84
CA ALA A 456 40.01 -16.75 23.13
C ALA A 456 38.94 -16.08 23.98
N THR A 457 38.01 -15.33 23.36
CA THR A 457 36.95 -14.63 24.10
C THR A 457 35.84 -15.57 24.54
N ILE A 458 35.36 -16.48 23.66
CA ILE A 458 34.30 -17.43 24.00
C ILE A 458 34.71 -18.34 25.15
N ASN A 459 35.95 -18.84 25.15
CA ASN A 459 36.46 -19.73 26.20
C ASN A 459 36.57 -19.05 27.58
N ASN A 460 36.65 -17.72 27.64
CA ASN A 460 36.84 -16.98 28.89
C ASN A 460 35.56 -16.35 29.45
N SER A 461 34.59 -15.96 28.60
CA SER A 461 33.41 -15.18 29.02
C SER A 461 32.05 -15.74 28.58
N ASN A 462 31.98 -16.90 27.90
CA ASN A 462 30.75 -17.46 27.30
C ASN A 462 30.00 -16.52 26.33
N GLN A 463 30.54 -15.33 26.06
CA GLN A 463 29.97 -14.30 25.22
C GLN A 463 31.10 -13.57 24.49
N LEU A 464 30.93 -13.36 23.17
CA LEU A 464 31.87 -12.59 22.37
C LEU A 464 31.66 -11.09 22.63
N ILE A 465 32.74 -10.39 22.96
CA ILE A 465 32.78 -8.94 23.18
C ILE A 465 33.86 -8.32 22.30
N THR A 466 33.70 -7.05 21.92
CA THR A 466 34.75 -6.28 21.22
C THR A 466 35.86 -5.85 22.17
N LEU A 467 36.98 -5.36 21.64
CA LEU A 467 38.05 -4.77 22.47
C LEU A 467 37.58 -3.54 23.27
N TYR A 468 36.51 -2.89 22.83
CA TYR A 468 35.85 -1.80 23.54
C TYR A 468 34.79 -2.27 24.54
N ARG A 469 34.69 -3.59 24.79
CA ARG A 469 33.75 -4.24 25.70
C ARG A 469 32.28 -4.09 25.30
N GLU A 470 32.01 -3.94 24.01
CA GLU A 470 30.64 -3.99 23.48
C GLU A 470 30.25 -5.43 23.12
N PRO A 471 28.98 -5.84 23.27
CA PRO A 471 28.52 -7.15 22.80
C PRO A 471 28.74 -7.34 21.30
N CYS A 472 29.22 -8.52 20.90
CA CYS A 472 29.45 -8.88 19.52
C CYS A 472 29.01 -10.33 19.27
N ALA A 473 28.67 -10.67 18.02
CA ALA A 473 28.17 -11.98 17.64
C ALA A 473 29.04 -12.65 16.55
N GLY A 474 29.77 -11.88 15.75
CA GLY A 474 30.68 -12.43 14.75
C GLY A 474 31.23 -11.36 13.80
N PHE A 475 31.87 -11.79 12.71
CA PHE A 475 32.41 -10.90 11.68
C PHE A 475 32.07 -11.38 10.27
N ILE A 476 32.11 -10.45 9.31
CA ILE A 476 31.90 -10.66 7.88
C ILE A 476 33.20 -10.33 7.12
N PRO A 477 33.75 -11.26 6.32
CA PRO A 477 34.86 -10.97 5.43
C PRO A 477 34.43 -10.05 4.28
N LEU A 478 35.35 -9.22 3.79
CA LEU A 478 35.04 -8.22 2.76
C LEU A 478 35.14 -8.74 1.32
N ASN A 479 35.96 -9.75 1.04
CA ASN A 479 36.13 -10.28 -0.33
C ASN A 479 35.06 -11.34 -0.65
N TRP A 480 33.96 -10.93 -1.29
CA TRP A 480 32.86 -11.82 -1.65
C TRP A 480 33.00 -12.41 -3.07
N SER A 481 34.09 -12.13 -3.78
CA SER A 481 34.38 -12.79 -5.06
C SER A 481 34.66 -14.29 -4.89
N ILE A 482 35.08 -14.70 -3.69
CA ILE A 482 35.45 -16.07 -3.35
C ILE A 482 34.28 -16.80 -2.70
N GLU A 483 34.01 -18.02 -3.17
CA GLU A 483 32.84 -18.79 -2.76
C GLU A 483 32.85 -19.18 -1.28
N SER A 484 34.00 -19.56 -0.73
CA SER A 484 34.16 -19.88 0.70
C SER A 484 33.79 -18.68 1.59
N ASN A 485 34.29 -17.48 1.25
CA ASN A 485 33.97 -16.24 1.96
C ASN A 485 32.48 -15.90 1.88
N ARG A 486 31.83 -16.05 0.72
CA ARG A 486 30.38 -15.83 0.58
C ARG A 486 29.57 -16.78 1.45
N LYS A 487 29.94 -18.07 1.44
CA LYS A 487 29.26 -19.10 2.22
C LYS A 487 29.39 -18.83 3.72
N PHE A 488 30.59 -18.49 4.18
CA PHE A 488 30.84 -18.06 5.56
C PHE A 488 30.01 -16.82 5.91
N ALA A 489 30.07 -15.78 5.08
CA ALA A 489 29.33 -14.54 5.32
C ALA A 489 27.82 -14.78 5.40
N ASN A 490 27.24 -15.59 4.50
CA ASN A 490 25.82 -15.93 4.52
C ASN A 490 25.42 -16.66 5.80
N ASN A 491 26.18 -17.68 6.18
CA ASN A 491 25.92 -18.42 7.41
C ASN A 491 26.01 -17.51 8.64
N THR A 492 27.00 -16.62 8.70
CA THR A 492 27.12 -15.62 9.76
C THR A 492 25.93 -14.66 9.77
N LEU A 493 25.50 -14.16 8.62
CA LEU A 493 24.33 -13.28 8.53
C LEU A 493 23.03 -13.97 8.97
N TYR A 494 22.82 -15.25 8.60
CA TYR A 494 21.66 -16.00 9.08
C TYR A 494 21.67 -16.21 10.59
N ARG A 495 22.84 -16.49 11.17
CA ARG A 495 22.99 -16.63 12.63
C ARG A 495 22.71 -15.31 13.36
N ILE A 496 23.26 -14.22 12.85
CA ILE A 496 23.23 -12.92 13.53
C ILE A 496 21.92 -12.16 13.28
N LEU A 497 21.50 -12.02 12.01
CA LEU A 497 20.38 -11.16 11.65
C LEU A 497 19.03 -11.86 11.75
N THR A 498 18.95 -13.18 11.58
CA THR A 498 17.66 -13.90 11.51
C THR A 498 17.53 -15.02 12.53
N GLY A 499 18.42 -15.10 13.53
CA GLY A 499 18.32 -16.08 14.60
C GLY A 499 18.43 -17.52 14.09
N ASN A 500 19.34 -17.77 13.15
CA ASN A 500 19.60 -19.05 12.47
C ASN A 500 18.63 -19.42 11.35
N LYS A 501 17.69 -18.55 10.96
CA LYS A 501 16.74 -18.82 9.88
C LYS A 501 17.35 -18.48 8.51
N ILE A 502 17.37 -19.44 7.60
CA ILE A 502 17.84 -19.24 6.22
C ILE A 502 16.77 -18.48 5.44
N LEU A 503 17.00 -17.20 5.20
CA LEU A 503 16.09 -16.32 4.47
C LEU A 503 16.85 -15.63 3.33
N HIS A 504 16.29 -15.70 2.11
CA HIS A 504 16.99 -15.23 0.90
C HIS A 504 17.23 -13.71 0.88
N HIS A 505 16.39 -12.97 1.57
CA HIS A 505 16.34 -11.51 1.59
C HIS A 505 17.49 -10.87 2.40
N VAL A 506 18.14 -11.65 3.27
CA VAL A 506 19.13 -11.19 4.26
C VAL A 506 20.35 -10.51 3.63
N GLN A 507 20.82 -10.97 2.48
CA GLN A 507 21.96 -10.35 1.79
C GLN A 507 21.63 -8.93 1.31
N MET A 508 20.42 -8.73 0.79
CA MET A 508 19.95 -7.41 0.36
C MET A 508 19.65 -6.50 1.54
N LEU A 509 19.08 -7.06 2.62
CA LEU A 509 18.89 -6.32 3.86
C LEU A 509 20.24 -5.85 4.42
N PHE A 510 21.24 -6.73 4.42
CA PHE A 510 22.59 -6.39 4.85
C PHE A 510 23.22 -5.30 3.96
N LEU A 511 23.02 -5.36 2.63
CA LEU A 511 23.41 -4.29 1.73
C LEU A 511 22.77 -2.94 2.12
N ALA A 512 21.48 -2.93 2.46
CA ALA A 512 20.80 -1.72 2.93
C ALA A 512 21.38 -1.19 4.26
N ILE A 513 21.71 -2.08 5.21
CA ILE A 513 22.35 -1.69 6.48
C ILE A 513 23.71 -1.02 6.22
N ILE A 514 24.54 -1.61 5.37
CA ILE A 514 25.86 -1.05 5.00
C ILE A 514 25.69 0.31 4.33
N ASP A 515 24.74 0.39 3.41
CA ASP A 515 24.45 1.61 2.67
C ASP A 515 24.01 2.75 3.62
N ASP A 516 23.28 2.46 4.70
CA ASP A 516 22.85 3.45 5.69
C ASP A 516 23.87 3.75 6.79
N PHE A 517 24.83 2.83 7.03
CA PHE A 517 25.82 2.99 8.08
C PHE A 517 26.80 4.14 7.80
N LYS A 518 27.00 5.01 8.78
CA LYS A 518 27.95 6.14 8.75
C LYS A 518 28.77 6.12 10.04
N SER A 519 30.09 6.01 9.93
CA SER A 519 31.00 6.16 11.07
C SER A 519 32.37 6.66 10.62
N ASN A 520 33.12 7.30 11.54
CA ASN A 520 34.46 7.82 11.23
C ASN A 520 35.48 6.70 10.95
N TRP A 521 35.27 5.50 11.51
CA TRP A 521 36.18 4.37 11.36
C TRP A 521 35.84 3.50 10.14
N PHE A 522 34.64 3.63 9.60
CA PHE A 522 34.20 2.98 8.36
C PHE A 522 34.13 4.03 7.26
N ASN A 523 35.29 4.38 6.73
CA ASN A 523 35.42 5.42 5.72
C ASN A 523 34.71 5.05 4.40
N GLN A 524 34.50 6.04 3.54
CA GLN A 524 33.75 5.86 2.29
C GLN A 524 34.45 4.87 1.33
N GLU A 525 35.78 4.85 1.28
CA GLU A 525 36.54 3.93 0.42
C GLU A 525 36.30 2.45 0.78
N ILE A 526 36.34 2.11 2.08
CA ILE A 526 36.06 0.75 2.55
C ILE A 526 34.59 0.40 2.30
N LYS A 527 33.68 1.35 2.52
CA LYS A 527 32.26 1.18 2.27
C LYS A 527 31.96 0.90 0.78
N ASP A 528 32.55 1.69 -0.12
CA ASP A 528 32.37 1.53 -1.57
C ASP A 528 32.96 0.20 -2.05
N TYR A 529 34.14 -0.16 -1.54
CA TYR A 529 34.72 -1.49 -1.80
C TYR A 529 33.75 -2.60 -1.37
N PHE A 530 33.15 -2.49 -0.19
CA PHE A 530 32.27 -3.53 0.34
C PHE A 530 30.93 -3.60 -0.39
N ILE A 531 30.31 -2.47 -0.69
CA ILE A 531 29.08 -2.39 -1.50
C ILE A 531 29.32 -3.02 -2.87
N LYS A 532 30.45 -2.72 -3.52
CA LYS A 532 30.85 -3.34 -4.78
C LYS A 532 30.97 -4.86 -4.66
N GLN A 533 31.66 -5.35 -3.64
CA GLN A 533 31.80 -6.79 -3.39
C GLN A 533 30.46 -7.49 -3.19
N ILE A 534 29.52 -6.88 -2.46
CA ILE A 534 28.18 -7.46 -2.29
C ILE A 534 27.42 -7.45 -3.62
N ILE A 535 27.32 -6.29 -4.29
CA ILE A 535 26.52 -6.13 -5.52
C ILE A 535 27.00 -7.05 -6.64
N GLU A 536 28.32 -7.20 -6.83
CA GLU A 536 28.88 -8.05 -7.90
C GLU A 536 28.70 -9.56 -7.63
N ASN A 537 28.46 -9.97 -6.37
CA ASN A 537 28.58 -11.38 -5.97
C ASN A 537 27.36 -11.97 -5.24
N ILE A 538 26.30 -11.20 -4.98
CA ILE A 538 25.04 -11.73 -4.45
C ILE A 538 24.02 -12.02 -5.55
N TYR A 539 23.12 -12.96 -5.25
CA TYR A 539 21.99 -13.31 -6.11
C TYR A 539 20.71 -12.69 -5.54
N THR A 540 19.85 -12.22 -6.43
CA THR A 540 18.52 -11.72 -6.14
C THR A 540 17.57 -12.15 -7.26
N THR A 541 16.32 -11.69 -7.24
CA THR A 541 15.37 -11.85 -8.35
C THR A 541 15.35 -10.59 -9.23
N ASP A 542 14.86 -10.72 -10.45
CA ASP A 542 14.56 -9.60 -11.34
C ASP A 542 13.57 -8.57 -10.76
N SER A 543 12.86 -8.91 -9.68
CA SER A 543 11.93 -8.03 -8.97
C SER A 543 12.46 -7.45 -7.65
N PHE A 544 13.63 -7.90 -7.17
CA PHE A 544 14.16 -7.64 -5.82
C PHE A 544 13.24 -8.10 -4.67
N SER A 545 12.27 -8.99 -4.97
CA SER A 545 11.43 -9.68 -3.99
C SER A 545 11.72 -11.18 -3.98
N GLU A 546 10.97 -11.98 -3.21
CA GLU A 546 11.09 -13.45 -3.27
C GLU A 546 10.59 -14.03 -4.61
N GLU A 547 9.73 -13.31 -5.32
CA GLU A 547 9.16 -13.74 -6.60
C GLU A 547 10.04 -13.28 -7.77
N GLY A 548 10.17 -14.13 -8.80
CA GLY A 548 10.85 -13.76 -10.04
C GLY A 548 12.06 -14.62 -10.40
N THR A 549 12.76 -14.23 -11.45
CA THR A 549 13.87 -15.02 -12.00
C THR A 549 15.14 -14.73 -11.22
N ARG A 550 15.75 -15.77 -10.65
CA ARG A 550 17.01 -15.63 -9.90
C ARG A 550 18.16 -15.23 -10.83
N MET A 551 18.86 -14.15 -10.49
CA MET A 551 20.01 -13.64 -11.21
C MET A 551 20.98 -12.90 -10.28
N ILE A 552 22.16 -12.55 -10.79
CA ILE A 552 23.13 -11.73 -10.05
C ILE A 552 22.55 -10.31 -9.87
N PHE A 553 22.77 -9.70 -8.72
CA PHE A 553 22.21 -8.39 -8.37
C PHE A 553 22.55 -7.29 -9.38
N THR A 554 23.78 -7.26 -9.92
CA THR A 554 24.15 -6.35 -11.01
C THR A 554 23.26 -6.48 -12.24
N ASN A 555 22.87 -7.70 -12.63
CA ASN A 555 21.96 -7.93 -13.76
C ASN A 555 20.52 -7.51 -13.41
N ALA A 556 20.07 -7.79 -12.18
CA ALA A 556 18.75 -7.36 -11.71
C ALA A 556 18.62 -5.83 -11.74
N LEU A 557 19.66 -5.10 -11.32
CA LEU A 557 19.71 -3.64 -11.40
C LEU A 557 19.49 -3.12 -12.82
N LYS A 558 20.13 -3.76 -13.81
CA LYS A 558 20.04 -3.36 -15.22
C LYS A 558 18.66 -3.64 -15.82
N GLU A 559 18.03 -4.75 -15.45
CA GLU A 559 16.72 -5.13 -16.00
C GLU A 559 15.56 -4.39 -15.34
N ILE A 560 15.61 -4.12 -14.03
CA ILE A 560 14.47 -3.50 -13.33
C ILE A 560 14.16 -2.09 -13.83
N ILE A 561 15.15 -1.34 -14.32
CA ILE A 561 14.92 0.01 -14.87
C ILE A 561 14.11 -0.02 -16.16
N LYS A 562 14.10 -1.13 -16.89
CA LYS A 562 13.23 -1.33 -18.05
C LYS A 562 11.80 -1.69 -17.66
N GLN A 563 11.56 -2.04 -16.38
CA GLN A 563 10.32 -2.57 -15.86
C GLN A 563 9.71 -1.61 -14.81
N GLU A 564 9.24 -0.45 -15.27
CA GLU A 564 8.69 0.63 -14.44
C GLU A 564 7.60 0.13 -13.48
N ASN A 565 6.77 -0.82 -13.91
CA ASN A 565 5.71 -1.43 -13.10
C ASN A 565 6.23 -2.23 -11.90
N ILE A 566 7.37 -2.92 -12.02
CA ILE A 566 7.97 -3.69 -10.92
C ILE A 566 8.74 -2.74 -10.00
N LEU A 567 9.50 -1.82 -10.58
CA LEU A 567 10.23 -0.81 -9.81
C LEU A 567 9.28 0.04 -8.94
N PHE A 568 8.09 0.38 -9.43
CA PHE A 568 7.12 1.17 -8.67
C PHE A 568 6.32 0.40 -7.63
N GLN A 569 6.43 -0.93 -7.60
CA GLN A 569 5.94 -1.72 -6.45
C GLN A 569 6.88 -1.65 -5.26
N GLN A 570 8.15 -1.26 -5.48
CA GLN A 570 9.13 -1.08 -4.42
C GLN A 570 8.83 0.21 -3.61
N PRO A 571 9.06 0.21 -2.29
CA PRO A 571 9.05 1.40 -1.46
C PRO A 571 9.98 2.50 -1.95
N PHE A 572 9.72 3.73 -1.55
CA PHE A 572 10.44 4.90 -2.07
C PHE A 572 11.96 4.84 -1.80
N ASN A 573 12.40 4.46 -0.58
CA ASN A 573 13.83 4.42 -0.27
C ASN A 573 14.52 3.26 -0.99
N ALA A 574 13.84 2.11 -1.14
CA ALA A 574 14.30 1.03 -1.99
C ALA A 574 14.54 1.47 -3.45
N VAL A 575 13.62 2.23 -4.05
CA VAL A 575 13.79 2.78 -5.41
C VAL A 575 14.98 3.74 -5.48
N CYS A 576 15.12 4.67 -4.52
CA CYS A 576 16.28 5.57 -4.46
C CYS A 576 17.60 4.79 -4.41
N ARG A 577 17.66 3.71 -3.61
CA ARG A 577 18.81 2.84 -3.46
C ARG A 577 19.12 2.06 -4.75
N ILE A 578 18.09 1.50 -5.40
CA ILE A 578 18.21 0.82 -6.70
C ILE A 578 18.74 1.77 -7.77
N LEU A 579 18.22 2.99 -7.84
CA LEU A 579 18.66 4.01 -8.80
C LEU A 579 20.10 4.48 -8.51
N ASN A 580 20.45 4.67 -7.24
CA ASN A 580 21.82 4.98 -6.81
C ASN A 580 22.81 3.91 -7.27
N PHE A 581 22.53 2.65 -6.97
CA PHE A 581 23.40 1.56 -7.40
C PHE A 581 23.47 1.44 -8.92
N ASN A 582 22.35 1.62 -9.61
CA ASN A 582 22.37 1.66 -11.08
C ASN A 582 23.24 2.78 -11.65
N HIS A 583 23.22 3.98 -11.06
CA HIS A 583 24.08 5.07 -11.47
C HIS A 583 25.56 4.73 -11.25
N ILE A 584 25.91 4.18 -10.09
CA ILE A 584 27.28 3.81 -9.72
C ILE A 584 27.83 2.69 -10.63
N PHE A 585 27.04 1.64 -10.89
CA PHE A 585 27.53 0.42 -11.56
C PHE A 585 27.27 0.37 -13.06
N HIS A 586 26.24 1.03 -13.57
CA HIS A 586 25.83 0.95 -14.98
C HIS A 586 25.84 2.30 -15.69
N GLN A 587 26.23 3.39 -15.02
CA GLN A 587 26.32 4.75 -15.59
C GLN A 587 25.04 5.18 -16.30
N ILE A 588 23.89 4.85 -15.72
CA ILE A 588 22.61 5.23 -16.30
C ILE A 588 22.50 6.74 -16.36
N ASP A 589 21.92 7.20 -17.47
CA ASP A 589 21.66 8.60 -17.71
C ASP A 589 20.97 9.25 -16.50
N LYS A 590 21.56 10.37 -16.08
CA LYS A 590 21.13 11.13 -14.90
C LYS A 590 19.68 11.61 -15.04
N GLU A 591 19.26 12.05 -16.23
CA GLU A 591 17.91 12.52 -16.50
C GLU A 591 16.89 11.38 -16.45
N ILE A 592 17.24 10.19 -16.93
CA ILE A 592 16.38 9.00 -16.81
C ILE A 592 16.16 8.67 -15.32
N SER A 593 17.23 8.65 -14.54
CA SER A 593 17.16 8.32 -13.11
C SER A 593 16.35 9.35 -12.32
N ILE A 594 16.55 10.64 -12.59
CA ILE A 594 15.76 11.73 -12.01
C ILE A 594 14.28 11.61 -12.40
N THR A 595 13.99 11.30 -13.67
CA THR A 595 12.61 11.13 -14.15
C THR A 595 11.89 9.99 -13.43
N ILE A 596 12.54 8.83 -13.29
CA ILE A 596 11.98 7.67 -12.58
C ILE A 596 11.72 8.04 -11.11
N LEU A 597 12.67 8.75 -10.48
CA LEU A 597 12.53 9.18 -9.08
C LEU A 597 11.38 10.17 -8.89
N ARG A 598 11.21 11.16 -9.79
CA ARG A 598 10.07 12.10 -9.76
C ARG A 598 8.73 11.37 -9.88
N LYS A 599 8.64 10.39 -10.78
CA LYS A 599 7.44 9.56 -10.96
C LYS A 599 7.15 8.71 -9.71
N ARG A 600 8.18 8.10 -9.09
CA ARG A 600 8.00 7.34 -7.85
C ARG A 600 7.63 8.23 -6.66
N PHE A 601 8.16 9.45 -6.61
CA PHE A 601 7.76 10.46 -5.62
C PHE A 601 6.28 10.82 -5.75
N LEU A 602 5.78 11.04 -6.98
CA LEU A 602 4.34 11.21 -7.23
C LEU A 602 3.54 10.00 -6.69
N LEU A 603 3.96 8.77 -6.98
CA LEU A 603 3.29 7.58 -6.47
C LEU A 603 3.30 7.53 -4.93
N MET A 604 4.39 7.94 -4.28
CA MET A 604 4.47 8.03 -2.82
C MET A 604 3.49 9.07 -2.25
N CYS A 605 3.32 10.21 -2.93
CA CYS A 605 2.31 11.18 -2.54
C CYS A 605 0.88 10.64 -2.70
N ILE A 606 0.62 9.84 -3.74
CA ILE A 606 -0.66 9.15 -3.93
C ILE A 606 -0.89 8.11 -2.82
N GLU A 607 0.12 7.32 -2.47
CA GLU A 607 0.07 6.34 -1.36
C GLU A 607 -0.29 7.03 -0.03
N ASN A 608 0.32 8.18 0.26
CA ASN A 608 0.02 9.00 1.45
C ASN A 608 -1.38 9.62 1.40
N GLN A 609 -1.86 10.08 0.24
CA GLN A 609 -3.25 10.54 0.10
C GLN A 609 -4.23 9.39 0.40
N CYS A 610 -4.01 8.22 -0.21
CA CYS A 610 -4.87 7.06 -0.07
C CYS A 610 -4.92 6.58 1.39
N SER A 611 -3.78 6.55 2.09
CA SER A 611 -3.72 6.13 3.50
C SER A 611 -4.53 7.06 4.41
N LYS A 612 -4.49 8.38 4.17
CA LYS A 612 -5.29 9.38 4.91
C LYS A 612 -6.79 9.29 4.60
N THR A 613 -7.16 8.84 3.41
CA THR A 613 -8.57 8.67 3.01
C THR A 613 -9.16 7.30 3.30
N LYS A 614 -8.38 6.36 3.85
CA LYS A 614 -8.78 4.97 4.12
C LYS A 614 -9.99 4.83 5.06
N PHE A 615 -10.29 5.88 5.84
CA PHE A 615 -11.34 5.87 6.86
C PHE A 615 -12.75 6.21 6.35
N GLY A 616 -12.89 6.63 5.09
CA GLY A 616 -14.20 6.91 4.48
C GLY A 616 -14.18 8.07 3.46
N PRO A 617 -15.16 8.16 2.55
CA PRO A 617 -15.24 9.21 1.52
C PRO A 617 -15.29 10.64 2.10
N GLU A 618 -15.75 10.81 3.33
CA GLU A 618 -15.79 12.07 4.08
C GLU A 618 -14.41 12.67 4.39
N HIS A 619 -13.36 11.86 4.38
CA HIS A 619 -11.98 12.33 4.59
C HIS A 619 -11.34 12.91 3.33
N LEU A 620 -11.83 12.54 2.14
CA LEU A 620 -11.29 13.03 0.88
C LEU A 620 -11.42 14.57 0.73
N PRO A 621 -12.55 15.21 1.08
CA PRO A 621 -12.65 16.68 1.14
C PRO A 621 -11.62 17.34 2.06
N ILE A 622 -11.33 16.75 3.23
CA ILE A 622 -10.36 17.30 4.20
C ILE A 622 -8.95 17.24 3.62
N VAL A 623 -8.55 16.08 3.09
CA VAL A 623 -7.22 15.91 2.47
C VAL A 623 -7.08 16.80 1.24
N LYS A 624 -8.15 16.97 0.45
CA LYS A 624 -8.17 17.94 -0.65
C LYS A 624 -7.98 19.36 -0.16
N GLN A 625 -8.65 19.76 0.92
CA GLN A 625 -8.47 21.09 1.49
C GLN A 625 -7.03 21.32 1.94
N GLU A 626 -6.40 20.34 2.61
CA GLU A 626 -4.97 20.41 2.96
C GLU A 626 -4.08 20.59 1.71
N LEU A 627 -4.32 19.80 0.66
CA LEU A 627 -3.59 19.90 -0.60
C LEU A 627 -3.83 21.23 -1.33
N TYR A 628 -5.06 21.76 -1.27
CA TYR A 628 -5.38 23.09 -1.79
C TYR A 628 -4.67 24.18 -1.01
N ASP A 629 -4.65 24.10 0.33
CA ASP A 629 -3.97 25.07 1.19
C ASP A 629 -2.44 25.06 0.99
N ILE A 630 -1.87 23.92 0.59
CA ILE A 630 -0.50 23.84 0.11
C ILE A 630 -0.44 24.50 -1.27
N LEU A 631 -1.14 23.99 -2.28
CA LEU A 631 -1.02 24.46 -3.67
C LEU A 631 -1.30 25.98 -3.85
N PHE A 632 -2.25 26.54 -3.09
CA PHE A 632 -2.63 27.96 -3.11
C PHE A 632 -1.46 28.87 -2.73
N ASP A 633 -0.66 28.49 -1.74
CA ASP A 633 0.53 29.25 -1.34
C ASP A 633 1.56 29.33 -2.49
N THR A 634 1.55 28.37 -3.43
CA THR A 634 2.48 28.37 -4.57
C THR A 634 2.00 29.21 -5.73
N LEU A 635 0.72 29.09 -6.08
CA LEU A 635 0.18 29.58 -7.35
C LEU A 635 -0.46 30.97 -7.24
N CYS A 636 -0.87 31.42 -6.05
CA CYS A 636 -1.62 32.66 -5.87
C CYS A 636 -0.92 33.73 -5.02
N GLY A 637 0.38 33.55 -4.70
CA GLY A 637 1.11 34.36 -3.73
C GLY A 637 0.93 35.88 -3.89
N ILE A 638 0.14 36.50 -3.01
CA ILE A 638 0.25 37.94 -2.72
C ILE A 638 1.60 38.12 -2.03
N PRO A 639 2.44 39.09 -2.43
CA PRO A 639 3.63 39.45 -1.66
C PRO A 639 3.20 40.08 -0.33
N ARG A 640 2.87 39.25 0.66
CA ARG A 640 3.00 39.65 2.06
C ARG A 640 4.50 39.82 2.29
N GLN A 641 4.88 40.82 3.06
CA GLN A 641 6.28 41.10 3.46
C GLN A 641 6.98 39.94 4.22
N ASN A 642 6.37 38.75 4.27
CA ASN A 642 7.02 37.46 4.55
C ASN A 642 7.16 36.63 3.26
N SER A 643 7.62 37.26 2.17
CA SER A 643 8.18 36.57 1.02
C SER A 643 9.30 35.67 1.53
N LEU A 644 9.14 34.34 1.48
CA LEU A 644 10.22 33.34 1.35
C LEU A 644 9.77 31.87 1.49
N GLN A 645 8.52 31.54 1.86
CA GLN A 645 8.07 30.14 1.78
C GLN A 645 7.63 29.80 0.35
N GLN A 646 8.61 29.65 -0.55
CA GLN A 646 8.38 28.93 -1.81
C GLN A 646 7.95 27.50 -1.48
N ILE A 647 6.98 26.95 -2.22
CA ILE A 647 6.67 25.53 -2.13
C ILE A 647 7.71 24.77 -2.93
N ASP A 648 8.82 24.58 -2.26
CA ASP A 648 9.78 23.57 -2.62
C ASP A 648 9.53 22.33 -1.75
N ILE A 649 10.43 21.37 -1.90
CA ILE A 649 10.41 20.14 -1.13
C ILE A 649 10.56 20.38 0.39
N ASN A 650 11.00 21.56 0.83
CA ASN A 650 11.22 21.93 2.23
C ASN A 650 9.98 22.56 2.89
N ASN A 651 8.86 22.67 2.19
CA ASN A 651 7.66 23.29 2.71
C ASN A 651 7.10 22.54 3.93
N GLU A 652 6.89 23.25 5.05
CA GLU A 652 6.41 22.65 6.31
C GLU A 652 5.02 21.99 6.19
N LYS A 653 4.13 22.53 5.34
CA LYS A 653 2.82 21.91 5.08
C LYS A 653 2.98 20.63 4.26
N LEU A 654 3.90 20.58 3.30
CA LEU A 654 4.24 19.35 2.56
C LEU A 654 4.83 18.30 3.50
N LYS A 655 5.72 18.71 4.41
CA LYS A 655 6.26 17.84 5.47
C LYS A 655 5.16 17.25 6.34
N LYS A 656 4.21 18.08 6.81
CA LYS A 656 3.02 17.61 7.54
C LYS A 656 2.12 16.71 6.70
N PHE A 657 2.04 16.94 5.38
CA PHE A 657 1.25 16.09 4.49
C PHE A 657 1.85 14.68 4.36
N LEU A 658 3.17 14.58 4.21
CA LEU A 658 3.90 13.30 4.07
C LEU A 658 4.17 12.61 5.41
N ASP A 659 4.06 13.33 6.53
CA ASP A 659 4.19 12.84 7.90
C ASP A 659 5.45 11.97 8.09
N LYS A 660 5.32 10.73 8.58
CA LYS A 660 6.44 9.81 8.83
C LYS A 660 7.26 9.49 7.58
N SER A 661 6.69 9.63 6.38
CA SER A 661 7.38 9.35 5.12
C SER A 661 8.38 10.44 4.73
N TYR A 662 8.22 11.67 5.25
CA TYR A 662 8.99 12.84 4.81
C TYR A 662 10.49 12.69 5.10
N ASP A 663 10.87 12.54 6.37
CA ASP A 663 12.29 12.55 6.75
C ASP A 663 13.06 11.38 6.12
N SER A 664 12.41 10.22 5.96
CA SER A 664 13.02 9.07 5.28
C SER A 664 13.23 9.33 3.80
N ALA A 665 12.20 9.86 3.11
CA ALA A 665 12.30 10.20 1.70
C ALA A 665 13.36 11.28 1.45
N MET A 666 13.42 12.32 2.29
CA MET A 666 14.38 13.41 2.13
C MET A 666 15.82 12.92 2.28
N ASN A 667 16.11 12.11 3.30
CA ASN A 667 17.45 11.53 3.47
C ASN A 667 17.87 10.70 2.25
N SER A 668 16.94 9.93 1.68
CA SER A 668 17.19 9.13 0.48
C SER A 668 17.41 9.98 -0.77
N ILE A 669 16.65 11.08 -0.92
CA ILE A 669 16.81 12.04 -2.02
C ILE A 669 18.13 12.79 -1.88
N ASP A 670 18.47 13.28 -0.69
CA ASP A 670 19.73 14.01 -0.44
C ASP A 670 20.93 13.13 -0.79
N LYS A 671 20.90 11.86 -0.36
CA LYS A 671 21.94 10.88 -0.69
C LYS A 671 21.99 10.59 -2.20
N PHE A 672 20.84 10.47 -2.85
CA PHE A 672 20.76 10.31 -4.30
C PHE A 672 21.28 11.54 -5.06
N ALA A 673 21.01 12.74 -4.54
CA ALA A 673 21.49 14.01 -5.08
C ALA A 673 23.01 14.13 -4.97
N GLU A 674 23.56 13.79 -3.80
CA GLU A 674 25.00 13.78 -3.54
C GLU A 674 25.74 12.88 -4.53
N ASN A 675 25.25 11.64 -4.74
CA ASN A 675 25.83 10.69 -5.69
C ASN A 675 25.77 11.17 -7.15
N LEU A 676 24.72 11.91 -7.52
CA LEU A 676 24.56 12.49 -8.85
C LEU A 676 25.30 13.83 -9.04
N GLY A 677 25.96 14.36 -8.01
CA GLY A 677 26.55 15.69 -8.00
C GLY A 677 25.50 16.78 -8.28
N THR A 678 24.34 16.70 -7.63
CA THR A 678 23.24 17.66 -7.75
C THR A 678 22.60 17.94 -6.38
N ASP A 679 21.61 18.81 -6.34
CA ASP A 679 20.84 19.08 -5.13
C ASP A 679 19.41 18.54 -5.24
N ARG A 680 18.75 18.38 -4.09
CA ARG A 680 17.37 17.86 -4.03
C ARG A 680 16.35 18.77 -4.74
N LEU A 681 16.61 20.08 -4.84
CA LEU A 681 15.73 21.03 -5.52
C LEU A 681 15.81 20.88 -7.04
N THR A 682 16.93 20.39 -7.57
CA THR A 682 17.09 20.04 -8.99
C THR A 682 16.33 18.75 -9.31
N ILE A 683 16.38 17.76 -8.40
CA ILE A 683 15.65 16.50 -8.56
C ILE A 683 14.14 16.73 -8.45
N LEU A 684 13.69 17.49 -7.47
CA LEU A 684 12.27 17.80 -7.24
C LEU A 684 12.09 19.32 -7.22
N PRO A 685 12.09 19.95 -8.41
CA PRO A 685 11.91 21.38 -8.51
C PRO A 685 10.48 21.74 -8.09
N LYS A 686 10.30 23.00 -7.64
CA LYS A 686 9.01 23.51 -7.18
C LYS A 686 7.90 23.25 -8.19
N GLU A 687 8.21 23.33 -9.49
CA GLU A 687 7.27 23.09 -10.57
C GLU A 687 6.74 21.65 -10.54
N THR A 688 7.62 20.68 -10.30
CA THR A 688 7.27 19.26 -10.17
C THR A 688 6.43 19.03 -8.92
N ILE A 689 6.80 19.63 -7.79
CA ILE A 689 6.03 19.53 -6.53
C ILE A 689 4.62 20.11 -6.72
N SER A 690 4.49 21.30 -7.28
CA SER A 690 3.19 21.93 -7.54
C SER A 690 2.33 21.12 -8.50
N PHE A 691 2.93 20.56 -9.55
CA PHE A 691 2.22 19.70 -10.49
C PHE A 691 1.70 18.43 -9.82
N ILE A 692 2.53 17.78 -9.00
CA ILE A 692 2.13 16.61 -8.21
C ILE A 692 0.95 16.96 -7.29
N LEU A 693 1.06 18.05 -6.53
CA LEU A 693 -0.01 18.50 -5.64
C LEU A 693 -1.32 18.80 -6.40
N TYR A 694 -1.24 19.43 -7.56
CA TYR A 694 -2.39 19.63 -8.45
C TYR A 694 -3.02 18.31 -8.89
N LEU A 695 -2.23 17.31 -9.29
CA LEU A 695 -2.78 16.01 -9.67
C LEU A 695 -3.58 15.38 -8.52
N LEU A 696 -3.03 15.43 -7.29
CA LEU A 696 -3.68 14.87 -6.10
C LEU A 696 -5.02 15.57 -5.77
N THR A 697 -5.18 16.86 -6.04
CA THR A 697 -6.47 17.56 -5.83
C THR A 697 -7.54 17.10 -6.82
N THR A 698 -7.15 16.61 -8.00
CA THR A 698 -8.09 16.13 -9.03
C THR A 698 -8.68 14.74 -8.74
N VAL A 699 -8.17 14.00 -7.74
CA VAL A 699 -8.68 12.66 -7.36
C VAL A 699 -10.13 12.75 -6.91
N ARG A 700 -11.07 12.12 -7.62
CA ARG A 700 -12.51 12.22 -7.32
C ARG A 700 -13.04 11.11 -6.41
N GLU A 701 -12.42 9.94 -6.49
CA GLU A 701 -12.88 8.72 -5.82
C GLU A 701 -11.69 8.02 -5.16
N HIS A 702 -11.96 7.24 -4.11
CA HIS A 702 -10.96 6.41 -3.46
C HIS A 702 -10.64 5.21 -4.36
N ASP A 703 -9.44 5.21 -4.95
CA ASP A 703 -8.95 4.16 -5.83
C ASP A 703 -7.60 3.61 -5.35
N ARG A 704 -7.18 2.45 -5.86
CA ARG A 704 -5.84 1.90 -5.55
C ARG A 704 -4.73 2.84 -6.06
N PRO A 705 -3.62 3.06 -5.32
CA PRO A 705 -2.58 4.01 -5.70
C PRO A 705 -2.05 3.85 -7.14
N MET A 706 -1.78 2.60 -7.55
CA MET A 706 -1.27 2.33 -8.90
C MET A 706 -2.31 2.62 -10.00
N LYS A 707 -3.61 2.45 -9.71
CA LYS A 707 -4.69 2.81 -10.64
C LYS A 707 -4.79 4.32 -10.80
N LEU A 708 -4.69 5.08 -9.69
CA LEU A 708 -4.62 6.54 -9.73
C LEU A 708 -3.41 7.03 -10.52
N TYR A 709 -2.22 6.47 -10.25
CA TYR A 709 -1.01 6.78 -11.01
C TYR A 709 -1.18 6.51 -12.51
N THR A 710 -1.67 5.33 -12.87
CA THR A 710 -1.95 4.96 -14.27
C THR A 710 -2.93 5.94 -14.92
N ASN A 711 -4.00 6.31 -14.22
CA ASN A 711 -4.97 7.28 -14.69
C ASN A 711 -4.35 8.67 -14.92
N PHE A 712 -3.44 9.11 -14.04
CA PHE A 712 -2.72 10.37 -14.25
C PHE A 712 -1.81 10.28 -15.47
N THR A 713 -1.05 9.20 -15.62
CA THR A 713 -0.15 8.99 -16.76
C THR A 713 -0.90 8.95 -18.10
N LEU A 714 -2.11 8.39 -18.13
CA LEU A 714 -2.97 8.40 -19.32
C LEU A 714 -3.49 9.81 -19.65
N LYS A 715 -3.83 10.61 -18.63
CA LYS A 715 -4.44 11.94 -18.80
C LYS A 715 -3.43 13.05 -19.04
N HIS A 716 -2.21 12.94 -18.52
CA HIS A 716 -1.22 14.02 -18.53
C HIS A 716 0.04 13.62 -19.30
N GLN A 717 0.28 14.26 -20.44
CA GLN A 717 1.44 14.00 -21.30
C GLN A 717 2.79 14.18 -20.58
N SER A 718 2.90 15.16 -19.68
CA SER A 718 4.12 15.40 -18.90
C SER A 718 4.57 14.18 -18.09
N LEU A 719 3.65 13.33 -17.62
CA LEU A 719 3.98 12.10 -16.89
C LEU A 719 4.46 10.96 -17.80
N ARG A 720 4.16 11.00 -19.10
CA ARG A 720 4.65 10.02 -20.09
C ARG A 720 6.07 10.36 -20.56
N GLY A 721 6.45 11.64 -20.49
CA GLY A 721 7.81 12.12 -20.77
C GLY A 721 8.65 12.28 -19.50
N ASN A 722 9.56 13.25 -19.53
CA ASN A 722 10.55 13.47 -18.46
C ASN A 722 10.02 14.31 -17.27
N MET A 723 8.69 14.38 -17.09
CA MET A 723 8.03 15.32 -16.18
C MET A 723 8.47 16.78 -16.39
N GLN A 724 8.80 17.15 -17.63
CA GLN A 724 8.93 18.55 -18.02
C GLN A 724 7.54 19.18 -18.05
N ILE A 725 7.36 20.19 -17.21
CA ILE A 725 6.10 20.90 -17.04
C ILE A 725 6.27 22.26 -17.68
N ASP A 726 5.47 22.56 -18.71
CA ASP A 726 5.31 23.94 -19.14
C ASP A 726 4.59 24.69 -18.02
N TRP A 727 5.37 25.45 -17.26
CA TRP A 727 4.87 26.14 -16.07
C TRP A 727 3.75 27.10 -16.41
N SER A 728 3.82 27.77 -17.55
CA SER A 728 2.81 28.75 -17.98
C SER A 728 1.47 28.09 -18.32
N GLU A 729 1.53 26.95 -19.01
CA GLU A 729 0.34 26.17 -19.34
C GLU A 729 -0.26 25.50 -18.10
N PHE A 730 0.60 24.98 -17.21
CA PHE A 730 0.19 24.38 -15.94
C PHE A 730 -0.49 25.41 -15.04
N GLU A 731 0.12 26.56 -14.82
CA GLU A 731 -0.41 27.64 -14.00
C GLU A 731 -1.79 28.07 -14.51
N LYS A 732 -1.93 28.24 -15.83
CA LYS A 732 -3.21 28.53 -16.47
C LYS A 732 -4.26 27.45 -16.18
N LYS A 733 -3.93 26.17 -16.40
CA LYS A 733 -4.86 25.04 -16.16
C LYS A 733 -5.20 24.86 -14.68
N ALA A 734 -4.25 25.07 -13.78
CA ALA A 734 -4.48 25.00 -12.33
C ALA A 734 -5.40 26.15 -11.88
N ASN A 735 -5.17 27.35 -12.39
CA ASN A 735 -6.04 28.51 -12.15
C ASN A 735 -7.46 28.31 -12.71
N GLU A 736 -7.59 27.66 -13.87
CA GLU A 736 -8.90 27.34 -14.48
C GLU A 736 -9.65 26.22 -13.74
N ASN A 737 -8.97 25.11 -13.41
CA ASN A 737 -9.62 23.89 -12.92
C ASN A 737 -9.71 23.78 -11.40
N VAL A 738 -8.73 24.33 -10.67
CA VAL A 738 -8.64 24.21 -9.21
C VAL A 738 -9.07 25.49 -8.52
N PHE A 739 -8.56 26.64 -8.99
CA PHE A 739 -8.85 27.92 -8.37
C PHE A 739 -10.01 28.68 -9.01
N GLY A 740 -10.66 28.13 -10.05
CA GLY A 740 -11.84 28.68 -10.73
C GLY A 740 -12.03 30.19 -10.58
N HIS A 741 -11.26 31.01 -11.30
CA HIS A 741 -11.32 32.49 -11.23
C HIS A 741 -11.48 33.07 -9.80
N TYR A 742 -10.70 32.58 -8.82
CA TYR A 742 -10.91 32.94 -7.43
C TYR A 742 -9.64 33.38 -6.69
N HIS A 743 -9.53 34.70 -6.68
CA HIS A 743 -9.21 35.47 -5.49
C HIS A 743 -9.91 34.96 -4.22
N SER A 744 -9.07 34.63 -3.22
CA SER A 744 -9.27 34.80 -1.78
C SER A 744 -10.43 34.06 -1.08
N LYS A 745 -10.07 32.98 -0.37
CA LYS A 745 -10.53 32.77 1.02
C LYS A 745 -9.34 32.90 1.98
N SER A 746 -8.80 34.12 2.12
CA SER A 746 -8.33 34.55 3.43
C SER A 746 -9.56 35.16 4.12
N ALA A 747 -10.15 34.44 5.07
CA ALA A 747 -11.22 34.91 5.97
C ALA A 747 -12.11 36.06 5.39
N THR A 748 -13.03 35.76 4.47
CA THR A 748 -13.98 36.76 3.93
C THR A 748 -15.15 37.06 4.87
N ALA A 749 -14.91 37.06 6.18
CA ALA A 749 -15.79 37.74 7.11
C ALA A 749 -15.47 39.24 7.04
N ILE A 750 -16.10 39.96 6.11
CA ILE A 750 -16.21 41.42 6.25
C ILE A 750 -17.08 41.64 7.49
N VAL A 751 -16.46 42.05 8.59
CA VAL A 751 -17.15 42.40 9.82
C VAL A 751 -18.02 43.63 9.53
N GLY A 752 -19.29 43.61 9.92
CA GLY A 752 -20.29 44.66 9.62
C GLY A 752 -20.10 45.95 10.41
N TYR A 753 -18.90 46.52 10.40
CA TYR A 753 -18.51 47.64 11.27
C TYR A 753 -17.58 48.61 10.56
N ALA A 754 -18.03 49.85 10.32
CA ALA A 754 -17.22 50.88 9.68
C ALA A 754 -16.38 51.67 10.69
N ILE A 755 -15.04 51.56 10.63
CA ILE A 755 -14.16 52.64 11.05
C ILE A 755 -13.67 53.37 9.81
N ASN A 756 -14.17 54.59 9.61
CA ASN A 756 -13.29 55.67 9.25
C ASN A 756 -13.85 56.99 9.78
N LEU A 757 -13.01 57.81 10.42
CA LEU A 757 -13.38 59.12 10.94
C LEU A 757 -13.80 60.15 9.86
N GLY A 758 -13.82 59.74 8.59
CA GLY A 758 -14.29 60.53 7.44
C GLY A 758 -15.80 60.53 7.17
N LYS A 759 -16.16 60.94 5.95
CA LYS A 759 -17.53 61.18 5.45
C LYS A 759 -18.40 59.90 5.36
N PHE A 760 -17.81 58.71 5.45
CA PHE A 760 -18.44 57.44 5.05
C PHE A 760 -18.66 56.42 6.18
N SER A 761 -18.71 56.85 7.46
CA SER A 761 -18.88 55.96 8.62
C SER A 761 -20.34 55.62 8.95
N CYS A 762 -20.66 54.33 9.16
CA CYS A 762 -21.94 53.84 9.71
C CYS A 762 -21.96 53.77 11.24
N SER A 763 -23.18 53.70 11.81
CA SER A 763 -23.45 53.62 13.26
C SER A 763 -23.40 52.17 13.78
N SER A 764 -22.22 51.73 14.19
CA SER A 764 -22.09 50.56 15.06
C SER A 764 -20.82 50.68 15.93
N LYS A 765 -20.60 51.81 16.61
CA LYS A 765 -19.34 52.05 17.34
C LYS A 765 -19.27 51.41 18.72
N LEU A 766 -20.37 50.82 19.13
CA LEU A 766 -20.60 50.30 20.47
C LEU A 766 -20.23 48.81 20.58
N PHE A 767 -20.19 48.09 19.46
CA PHE A 767 -19.97 46.66 19.44
C PHE A 767 -18.91 46.28 18.39
N PHE A 768 -18.38 45.06 18.45
CA PHE A 768 -17.61 44.41 17.39
C PHE A 768 -18.24 43.02 17.18
N ASN A 769 -18.85 42.79 16.03
CA ASN A 769 -19.85 41.73 15.81
C ASN A 769 -21.03 41.84 16.78
N THR A 770 -21.02 41.05 17.85
CA THR A 770 -22.03 41.06 18.93
C THR A 770 -21.42 41.40 20.28
N GLU A 771 -20.09 41.54 20.35
CA GLU A 771 -19.37 41.82 21.60
C GLU A 771 -19.34 43.33 21.85
N PRO A 772 -19.70 43.82 23.05
CA PRO A 772 -19.54 45.23 23.38
C PRO A 772 -18.06 45.63 23.40
N LEU A 773 -17.77 46.85 22.95
CA LEU A 773 -16.41 47.42 22.95
C LEU A 773 -16.01 48.07 24.28
N TRP A 774 -16.88 48.03 25.29
CA TRP A 774 -16.60 48.46 26.67
C TRP A 774 -16.54 47.25 27.61
N ARG A 775 -15.92 47.43 28.78
CA ARG A 775 -15.89 46.41 29.83
C ARG A 775 -17.23 46.27 30.55
N HIS A 776 -17.59 45.04 30.91
CA HIS A 776 -18.84 44.72 31.62
C HIS A 776 -19.01 45.41 32.98
N ASP A 777 -17.94 45.92 33.59
CA ASP A 777 -18.00 46.63 34.87
C ASP A 777 -18.48 48.09 34.73
N ILE A 778 -18.66 48.61 33.51
CA ILE A 778 -19.21 49.94 33.22
C ILE A 778 -20.75 49.94 33.23
N GLU A 779 -21.37 48.76 33.15
CA GLU A 779 -22.82 48.61 33.10
C GLU A 779 -23.51 49.20 34.35
N ASN A 780 -24.45 50.12 34.14
CA ASN A 780 -25.23 50.84 35.16
C ASN A 780 -24.46 51.92 35.95
N LYS A 781 -23.44 52.55 35.33
CA LYS A 781 -22.66 53.63 35.95
C LYS A 781 -22.75 54.94 35.17
N ARG A 782 -22.54 56.06 35.88
CA ARG A 782 -22.19 57.34 35.25
C ARG A 782 -20.72 57.26 34.86
N ILE A 783 -20.42 57.40 33.58
CA ILE A 783 -19.05 57.39 33.06
C ILE A 783 -18.80 58.68 32.29
N ASN A 784 -17.64 59.29 32.53
CA ASN A 784 -17.20 60.42 31.73
C ASN A 784 -17.05 59.97 30.27
N ILE A 785 -17.66 60.70 29.34
CA ILE A 785 -17.74 60.28 27.93
C ILE A 785 -16.34 60.13 27.30
N THR A 786 -15.39 60.98 27.69
CA THR A 786 -14.02 60.92 27.18
C THR A 786 -13.31 59.64 27.63
N ILE A 787 -13.57 59.16 28.85
CA ILE A 787 -13.02 57.89 29.35
C ILE A 787 -13.62 56.71 28.59
N LEU A 788 -14.96 56.66 28.47
CA LEU A 788 -15.66 55.61 27.72
C LEU A 788 -15.17 55.54 26.27
N MET A 789 -14.96 56.68 25.63
CA MET A 789 -14.46 56.74 24.26
C MET A 789 -13.05 56.20 24.10
N ASN A 790 -12.14 56.56 25.00
CA ASN A 790 -10.77 56.06 24.94
C ASN A 790 -10.75 54.54 25.07
N GLU A 791 -11.61 54.00 25.94
CA GLU A 791 -11.75 52.56 26.12
C GLU A 791 -12.35 51.86 24.88
N ILE A 792 -13.46 52.39 24.35
CA ILE A 792 -14.07 51.86 23.11
C ILE A 792 -13.04 51.90 21.98
N LYS A 793 -12.30 53.01 21.84
CA LYS A 793 -11.27 53.17 20.82
C LYS A 793 -10.14 52.16 20.98
N GLU A 794 -9.59 52.00 22.19
CA GLU A 794 -8.49 51.08 22.46
C GLU A 794 -8.90 49.62 22.21
N ASN A 795 -10.07 49.21 22.70
CA ASN A 795 -10.59 47.86 22.49
C ASN A 795 -10.87 47.59 21.01
N LEU A 796 -11.38 48.60 20.31
CA LEU A 796 -11.61 48.52 18.87
C LEU A 796 -10.28 48.43 18.11
N ASP A 797 -9.30 49.27 18.42
CA ASP A 797 -7.97 49.23 17.80
C ASP A 797 -7.32 47.86 18.02
N ASN A 798 -7.45 47.26 19.21
CA ASN A 798 -6.98 45.92 19.51
C ASN A 798 -7.71 44.85 18.70
N LYS A 799 -9.05 44.86 18.68
CA LYS A 799 -9.85 43.91 17.89
C LYS A 799 -9.58 44.04 16.39
N MET A 800 -9.39 45.26 15.90
CA MET A 800 -9.01 45.53 14.51
C MET A 800 -7.61 45.03 14.20
N LYS A 801 -6.64 45.26 15.10
CA LYS A 801 -5.28 44.75 14.95
C LYS A 801 -5.23 43.22 14.98
N ASP A 802 -6.02 42.59 15.85
CA ASP A 802 -6.14 41.14 15.93
C ASP A 802 -6.78 40.56 14.64
N TYR A 803 -7.77 41.26 14.08
CA TYR A 803 -8.55 40.75 12.95
C TYR A 803 -7.95 41.08 11.58
N TYR A 804 -7.46 42.30 11.39
CA TYR A 804 -6.96 42.85 10.13
C TYR A 804 -5.44 43.04 10.11
N GLY A 805 -4.75 42.84 11.25
CA GLY A 805 -3.29 43.03 11.36
C GLY A 805 -2.87 44.49 11.52
N ASN A 806 -3.81 45.44 11.52
CA ASN A 806 -3.59 46.87 11.72
C ASN A 806 -4.78 47.52 12.45
N THR A 807 -4.53 48.66 13.10
CA THR A 807 -5.57 49.40 13.84
C THR A 807 -6.51 50.17 12.91
N GLU A 808 -6.09 50.48 11.68
CA GLU A 808 -6.88 51.24 10.71
C GLU A 808 -7.03 50.51 9.37
N PRO A 809 -8.28 50.32 8.87
CA PRO A 809 -8.50 49.81 7.52
C PRO A 809 -8.10 50.88 6.50
N ASN A 810 -7.05 50.63 5.73
CA ASN A 810 -6.53 51.54 4.73
C ASN A 810 -7.30 51.43 3.39
N ASN A 811 -6.98 52.34 2.45
CA ASN A 811 -7.57 52.38 1.11
C ASN A 811 -7.39 51.08 0.30
N SER A 812 -6.55 50.16 0.75
CA SER A 812 -6.34 48.84 0.14
C SER A 812 -7.09 47.71 0.85
N SER A 813 -7.74 47.96 1.99
CA SER A 813 -8.56 46.96 2.68
C SER A 813 -9.90 46.73 1.97
N ALA A 814 -10.33 45.46 1.87
CA ALA A 814 -11.60 45.11 1.24
C ALA A 814 -12.80 45.75 1.97
N HIS A 815 -12.70 45.88 3.29
CA HIS A 815 -13.68 46.53 4.14
C HIS A 815 -13.87 48.02 3.80
N PHE A 816 -12.78 48.82 3.79
CA PHE A 816 -12.86 50.24 3.45
C PHE A 816 -13.42 50.47 2.04
N LEU A 817 -12.98 49.67 1.08
CA LEU A 817 -13.45 49.76 -0.30
C LEU A 817 -14.93 49.41 -0.46
N LEU A 818 -15.46 48.46 0.32
CA LEU A 818 -16.90 48.15 0.33
C LEU A 818 -17.70 49.37 0.77
N HIS A 819 -17.39 49.90 1.95
CA HIS A 819 -18.10 51.05 2.52
C HIS A 819 -18.04 52.28 1.62
N ARG A 820 -16.86 52.55 1.04
CA ARG A 820 -16.68 53.64 0.10
C ARG A 820 -17.54 53.47 -1.16
N THR A 821 -17.50 52.29 -1.79
CA THR A 821 -18.30 52.04 -3.00
C THR A 821 -19.80 52.18 -2.72
N VAL A 822 -20.30 51.62 -1.62
CA VAL A 822 -21.72 51.78 -1.25
C VAL A 822 -22.08 53.25 -1.03
N ALA A 823 -21.26 53.98 -0.27
CA ALA A 823 -21.51 55.38 0.00
C ALA A 823 -21.47 56.24 -1.27
N ASP A 824 -20.47 56.04 -2.13
CA ASP A 824 -20.33 56.77 -3.39
C ASP A 824 -21.58 56.58 -4.29
N ILE A 825 -22.12 55.35 -4.35
CA ILE A 825 -23.34 55.03 -5.12
C ILE A 825 -24.58 55.66 -4.49
N LEU A 826 -24.76 55.52 -3.18
CA LEU A 826 -25.93 56.07 -2.50
C LEU A 826 -25.93 57.61 -2.51
N GLU A 827 -24.77 58.25 -2.43
CA GLU A 827 -24.65 59.71 -2.54
C GLU A 827 -24.88 60.19 -3.97
N ALA A 828 -24.36 59.47 -4.98
CA ALA A 828 -24.47 59.88 -6.38
C ALA A 828 -25.88 59.63 -6.95
N ASN A 829 -26.44 58.45 -6.68
CA ASN A 829 -27.66 57.97 -7.34
C ASN A 829 -28.90 58.08 -6.45
N TYR A 830 -28.74 58.05 -5.12
CA TYR A 830 -29.84 57.98 -4.15
C TYR A 830 -29.76 59.00 -3.00
N PRO A 831 -29.46 60.30 -3.26
CA PRO A 831 -29.12 61.28 -2.22
C PRO A 831 -30.26 61.60 -1.25
N ASN A 832 -31.52 61.37 -1.64
CA ASN A 832 -32.71 61.75 -0.88
C ASN A 832 -33.50 60.58 -0.28
N ASP A 833 -33.24 59.35 -0.70
CA ASP A 833 -34.06 58.17 -0.33
C ASP A 833 -33.77 57.62 1.07
N GLU A 834 -34.71 57.67 1.99
CA GLU A 834 -34.45 57.26 3.38
C GLU A 834 -34.63 55.76 3.67
N LEU A 835 -35.11 55.00 2.68
CA LEU A 835 -35.38 53.57 2.80
C LEU A 835 -34.64 52.80 1.70
N MET A 836 -34.14 51.63 2.07
CA MET A 836 -33.45 50.72 1.14
C MET A 836 -34.45 50.15 0.13
N ASN A 837 -34.03 50.02 -1.14
CA ASN A 837 -34.82 49.35 -2.17
C ASN A 837 -33.96 48.38 -2.99
N GLU A 838 -34.62 47.52 -3.78
CA GLU A 838 -33.98 46.49 -4.60
C GLU A 838 -32.93 47.08 -5.57
N GLN A 839 -33.23 48.23 -6.19
CA GLN A 839 -32.35 48.86 -7.18
C GLN A 839 -31.05 49.37 -6.54
N MET A 840 -31.09 49.92 -5.33
CA MET A 840 -29.88 50.32 -4.58
C MET A 840 -28.94 49.14 -4.35
N ILE A 841 -29.50 47.98 -3.97
CA ILE A 841 -28.73 46.75 -3.73
C ILE A 841 -28.10 46.29 -5.05
N MET A 842 -28.88 46.29 -6.13
CA MET A 842 -28.41 45.92 -7.46
C MET A 842 -27.25 46.79 -7.94
N ASP A 843 -27.40 48.11 -7.86
CA ASP A 843 -26.36 49.05 -8.30
C ASP A 843 -25.07 48.87 -7.49
N CYS A 844 -25.19 48.73 -6.16
CA CYS A 844 -24.05 48.44 -5.29
C CYS A 844 -23.37 47.13 -5.67
N MET A 845 -24.13 46.06 -5.91
CA MET A 845 -23.56 44.77 -6.29
C MET A 845 -22.87 44.79 -7.66
N ILE A 846 -23.45 45.47 -8.64
CA ILE A 846 -22.89 45.61 -9.98
C ILE A 846 -21.54 46.32 -9.88
N ASP A 847 -21.48 47.46 -9.20
CA ASP A 847 -20.28 48.28 -9.12
C ASP A 847 -19.18 47.61 -8.28
N ILE A 848 -19.55 46.96 -7.16
CA ILE A 848 -18.62 46.15 -6.37
C ILE A 848 -18.07 44.99 -7.21
N GLY A 849 -18.91 44.35 -8.04
CA GLY A 849 -18.51 43.28 -8.97
C GLY A 849 -17.60 43.73 -10.12
N GLN A 850 -17.64 45.01 -10.48
CA GLN A 850 -16.75 45.59 -11.50
C GLN A 850 -15.35 45.91 -10.97
N THR A 851 -15.15 45.96 -9.64
CA THR A 851 -13.84 46.23 -9.06
C THR A 851 -12.91 45.02 -9.21
N THR A 852 -12.07 45.06 -10.25
CA THR A 852 -11.11 44.04 -10.73
C THR A 852 -10.44 43.16 -9.66
N GLY A 853 -11.11 42.06 -9.30
CA GLY A 853 -10.52 40.88 -8.66
C GLY A 853 -10.17 40.99 -7.17
N ARG A 854 -9.83 42.15 -6.61
CA ARG A 854 -9.26 42.25 -5.24
C ARG A 854 -10.17 41.88 -4.05
N LYS A 855 -11.43 41.42 -4.24
CA LYS A 855 -12.48 41.50 -3.21
C LYS A 855 -13.26 40.22 -2.90
N GLY A 856 -12.72 39.04 -3.17
CA GLY A 856 -13.36 37.76 -2.82
C GLY A 856 -14.74 37.55 -3.48
N ASN A 857 -15.45 36.51 -3.04
CA ASN A 857 -16.72 36.13 -3.66
C ASN A 857 -17.88 37.04 -3.27
N ILE A 858 -18.17 38.02 -4.10
CA ILE A 858 -19.36 38.87 -3.92
C ILE A 858 -20.68 38.09 -3.99
N TYR A 859 -20.65 36.85 -4.51
CA TYR A 859 -21.81 35.96 -4.63
C TYR A 859 -21.90 34.93 -3.51
N ALA A 860 -21.02 34.99 -2.51
CA ALA A 860 -21.19 34.20 -1.30
C ALA A 860 -22.39 34.76 -0.52
N ASP A 861 -23.22 33.86 0.01
CA ASP A 861 -24.49 34.24 0.65
C ASP A 861 -24.28 35.20 1.83
N ASP A 862 -23.11 35.11 2.49
CA ASP A 862 -22.73 35.98 3.59
C ASP A 862 -22.28 37.38 3.13
N VAL A 863 -21.67 37.52 1.95
CA VAL A 863 -21.22 38.82 1.41
C VAL A 863 -22.40 39.65 0.93
N PHE A 864 -23.39 38.99 0.32
CA PHE A 864 -24.63 39.64 -0.09
C PHE A 864 -25.37 40.27 1.11
N LEU A 865 -25.56 39.51 2.19
CA LEU A 865 -26.18 40.02 3.42
C LEU A 865 -25.44 41.24 3.97
N LYS A 866 -24.10 41.24 3.89
CA LYS A 866 -23.26 42.35 4.36
C LYS A 866 -23.41 43.62 3.52
N ILE A 867 -23.60 43.51 2.20
CA ILE A 867 -23.89 44.66 1.34
C ILE A 867 -25.22 45.29 1.74
N VAL A 868 -26.26 44.46 1.92
CA VAL A 868 -27.59 44.89 2.36
C VAL A 868 -27.53 45.63 3.70
N LEU A 869 -26.87 45.02 4.70
CA LEU A 869 -26.66 45.65 6.01
C LEU A 869 -25.88 46.97 5.90
N THR A 870 -24.87 47.04 5.03
CA THR A 870 -24.08 48.26 4.84
C THR A 870 -24.92 49.41 4.26
N ILE A 871 -25.79 49.12 3.28
CA ILE A 871 -26.73 50.09 2.71
C ILE A 871 -27.69 50.59 3.78
N GLU A 872 -28.32 49.67 4.52
CA GLU A 872 -29.27 50.01 5.57
C GLU A 872 -28.65 50.89 6.66
N TYR A 873 -27.49 50.50 7.18
CA TYR A 873 -26.79 51.29 8.19
C TYR A 873 -26.40 52.68 7.68
N TYR A 874 -26.06 52.80 6.39
CA TYR A 874 -25.71 54.09 5.79
C TYR A 874 -26.94 55.01 5.74
N LEU A 875 -28.09 54.48 5.31
CA LEU A 875 -29.35 55.22 5.27
C LEU A 875 -29.84 55.61 6.68
N LYS A 876 -29.73 54.70 7.66
CA LYS A 876 -30.09 54.97 9.06
C LYS A 876 -29.24 56.11 9.63
N PHE A 877 -27.92 56.06 9.41
CA PHE A 877 -27.00 57.12 9.83
C PHE A 877 -27.36 58.47 9.20
N ARG A 878 -27.69 58.48 7.90
CA ARG A 878 -28.10 59.68 7.16
C ARG A 878 -29.37 60.31 7.74
N LYS A 879 -30.34 59.47 8.14
CA LYS A 879 -31.60 59.91 8.76
C LYS A 879 -31.38 60.54 10.14
N THR A 880 -30.56 59.92 11.00
CA THR A 880 -30.23 60.48 12.33
C THR A 880 -29.40 61.76 12.22
N THR A 881 -28.44 61.84 11.30
CA THR A 881 -27.63 63.06 11.11
C THR A 881 -28.42 64.22 10.50
N LYS A 882 -29.31 63.99 9.52
CA LYS A 882 -30.22 65.03 9.01
C LYS A 882 -31.11 65.63 10.10
N ASN A 883 -31.53 64.84 11.08
CA ASN A 883 -32.33 65.31 12.20
C ASN A 883 -31.53 66.10 13.26
N MET A 884 -30.21 65.94 13.32
CA MET A 884 -29.34 66.65 14.26
C MET A 884 -28.62 67.87 13.65
N MET A 885 -28.47 67.92 12.32
CA MET A 885 -27.88 69.06 11.62
C MET A 885 -28.90 70.20 11.42
N LYS A 886 -29.05 71.03 12.46
CA LYS A 886 -29.54 72.42 12.36
C LYS A 886 -28.50 73.46 12.76
N VAL A 887 -27.22 73.09 12.89
CA VAL A 887 -26.14 74.00 13.29
C VAL A 887 -24.95 73.82 12.36
N ASP A 888 -24.49 74.93 11.77
CA ASP A 888 -23.25 75.04 10.98
C ASP A 888 -22.04 74.73 11.87
N ASP A 889 -21.53 73.51 11.80
CA ASP A 889 -20.11 73.28 12.06
C ASP A 889 -19.61 71.97 11.42
N GLU A 890 -19.01 72.09 10.24
CA GLU A 890 -18.43 70.98 9.49
C GLU A 890 -17.30 70.29 10.28
N MET A 891 -16.65 71.00 11.23
CA MET A 891 -15.61 70.44 12.11
C MET A 891 -16.16 69.55 13.24
N LEU A 892 -17.30 69.89 13.85
CA LEU A 892 -17.89 69.09 14.93
C LEU A 892 -18.37 67.72 14.44
N SER A 893 -18.86 67.64 13.20
CA SER A 893 -19.29 66.39 12.55
C SER A 893 -18.17 65.35 12.39
N ARG A 894 -16.90 65.79 12.44
CA ARG A 894 -15.72 64.92 12.28
C ARG A 894 -15.12 64.47 13.61
N SER A 895 -15.49 65.08 14.74
CA SER A 895 -14.99 64.65 16.05
C SER A 895 -15.54 63.28 16.43
N TYR A 896 -14.64 62.34 16.76
CA TYR A 896 -14.99 61.01 17.25
C TYR A 896 -15.97 61.07 18.42
N GLU A 897 -15.78 62.07 19.30
CA GLU A 897 -16.59 62.36 20.47
C GLU A 897 -18.05 62.64 20.13
N TYR A 898 -18.26 63.53 19.17
CA TYR A 898 -19.59 63.92 18.75
C TYR A 898 -20.36 62.72 18.17
N LYS A 899 -19.70 61.89 17.36
CA LYS A 899 -20.32 60.72 16.74
C LYS A 899 -20.70 59.64 17.77
N ILE A 900 -19.83 59.35 18.74
CA ILE A 900 -20.14 58.39 19.83
C ILE A 900 -21.23 58.94 20.74
N ARG A 901 -21.16 60.24 21.09
CA ARG A 901 -22.19 60.91 21.87
C ARG A 901 -23.56 60.82 21.20
N ALA A 902 -23.63 61.14 19.91
CA ALA A 902 -24.87 61.04 19.14
C ALA A 902 -25.43 59.60 19.12
N GLU A 903 -24.56 58.59 18.99
CA GLU A 903 -24.95 57.18 18.94
C GLU A 903 -25.46 56.66 20.30
N LEU A 904 -24.80 57.03 21.40
CA LEU A 904 -25.25 56.67 22.75
C LEU A 904 -26.58 57.34 23.11
N ILE A 905 -26.75 58.62 22.75
CA ILE A 905 -28.02 59.35 22.93
C ILE A 905 -29.12 58.74 22.06
N ALA A 906 -28.84 58.43 20.79
CA ALA A 906 -29.78 57.78 19.89
C ALA A 906 -30.20 56.37 20.39
N SER A 907 -29.33 55.74 21.20
CA SER A 907 -29.61 54.47 21.87
C SER A 907 -30.28 54.64 23.24
N GLY A 908 -30.76 55.85 23.57
CA GLY A 908 -31.60 56.11 24.75
C GLY A 908 -30.86 56.46 26.03
N MET A 909 -29.55 56.77 25.98
CA MET A 909 -28.79 57.16 27.16
C MET A 909 -28.91 58.64 27.52
N GLU A 910 -28.89 58.94 28.83
CA GLU A 910 -28.91 60.31 29.35
C GLU A 910 -27.51 60.90 29.44
N TYR A 911 -27.28 62.03 28.77
CA TYR A 911 -26.02 62.76 28.78
C TYR A 911 -26.15 64.07 29.57
N ASN A 912 -25.20 64.33 30.48
CA ASN A 912 -25.13 65.55 31.27
C ASN A 912 -24.06 66.51 30.72
N GLU A 913 -24.51 67.62 30.13
CA GLU A 913 -23.64 68.65 29.55
C GLU A 913 -22.68 69.31 30.55
N ASN A 914 -23.07 69.42 31.83
CA ASN A 914 -22.26 70.13 32.83
C ASN A 914 -21.12 69.26 33.38
N THR A 915 -21.27 67.94 33.40
CA THR A 915 -20.27 67.02 33.96
C THR A 915 -19.52 66.21 32.89
N ASN A 916 -19.96 66.30 31.63
CA ASN A 916 -19.47 65.49 30.52
C ASN A 916 -19.60 63.98 30.80
N GLU A 917 -20.64 63.58 31.54
CA GLU A 917 -20.91 62.20 31.91
C GLU A 917 -22.16 61.69 31.20
N ILE A 918 -22.14 60.41 30.86
CA ILE A 918 -23.30 59.69 30.36
C ILE A 918 -23.72 58.63 31.38
N LEU A 919 -25.03 58.51 31.61
CA LEU A 919 -25.58 57.39 32.37
C LEU A 919 -25.65 56.17 31.44
N PHE A 920 -24.70 55.26 31.62
CA PHE A 920 -24.53 54.09 30.78
C PHE A 920 -25.34 52.91 31.34
N GLU A 921 -26.58 52.75 30.88
CA GLU A 921 -27.43 51.60 31.21
C GLU A 921 -27.41 50.61 30.04
N SER A 922 -26.68 49.49 30.20
CA SER A 922 -26.57 48.46 29.15
C SER A 922 -27.91 47.86 28.74
N SER A 923 -28.88 47.84 29.66
CA SER A 923 -30.24 47.36 29.41
C SER A 923 -31.05 48.23 28.45
N LYS A 924 -30.70 49.53 28.29
CA LYS A 924 -31.29 50.43 27.30
C LYS A 924 -30.59 50.35 25.95
N LEU A 925 -29.35 49.86 25.91
CA LEU A 925 -28.68 49.54 24.66
C LEU A 925 -29.32 48.29 24.07
N THR A 926 -30.03 48.49 22.97
CA THR A 926 -30.30 47.35 22.11
C THR A 926 -28.96 46.91 21.54
N THR A 927 -28.54 45.67 21.83
CA THR A 927 -27.54 45.01 20.97
C THR A 927 -28.05 45.18 19.54
N PRO A 928 -27.19 45.51 18.56
CA PRO A 928 -27.61 45.50 17.19
C PRO A 928 -28.04 44.07 16.87
N HIS A 929 -29.32 43.79 17.06
CA HIS A 929 -29.96 42.63 16.49
C HIS A 929 -29.81 42.86 15.00
N MET A 930 -29.21 41.88 14.29
CA MET A 930 -29.45 41.80 12.86
C MET A 930 -30.96 41.87 12.74
N ILE A 931 -31.46 42.96 12.16
CA ILE A 931 -32.87 43.05 11.84
C ILE A 931 -33.11 41.76 11.06
N GLU A 932 -34.01 40.92 11.58
CA GLU A 932 -34.55 39.87 10.75
C GLU A 932 -35.19 40.64 9.61
N LEU A 933 -34.41 40.83 8.53
CA LEU A 933 -34.92 41.27 7.24
C LEU A 933 -36.17 40.43 7.09
N ASP A 934 -37.32 41.08 7.03
CA ASP A 934 -38.57 40.37 6.86
C ASP A 934 -38.42 39.69 5.50
N LYS A 935 -37.98 38.43 5.51
CA LYS A 935 -37.55 37.68 4.32
C LYS A 935 -38.71 37.53 3.34
N SER A 936 -39.91 37.95 3.76
CA SER A 936 -41.14 38.00 3.01
C SER A 936 -41.18 39.10 1.92
N GLU A 937 -40.44 40.21 2.05
CA GLU A 937 -40.54 41.31 1.06
C GLU A 937 -39.49 41.27 -0.06
N ILE A 938 -38.31 40.67 0.17
CA ILE A 938 -37.23 40.61 -0.85
C ILE A 938 -36.88 39.14 -1.14
N ASN A 939 -37.20 38.66 -2.34
CA ASN A 939 -36.84 37.32 -2.78
C ASN A 939 -35.35 37.25 -3.14
N PHE A 940 -34.52 36.96 -2.13
CA PHE A 940 -33.06 36.96 -2.23
C PHE A 940 -32.49 36.05 -3.32
N ASN A 941 -33.13 34.91 -3.58
CA ASN A 941 -32.69 33.97 -4.62
C ASN A 941 -32.95 34.52 -6.02
N GLU A 942 -34.08 35.21 -6.20
CA GLU A 942 -34.45 35.84 -7.46
C GLU A 942 -33.56 37.04 -7.77
N LEU A 943 -33.23 37.85 -6.76
CA LEU A 943 -32.29 38.96 -6.92
C LEU A 943 -30.90 38.48 -7.32
N LYS A 944 -30.38 37.46 -6.65
CA LYS A 944 -29.09 36.83 -6.96
C LYS A 944 -29.03 36.35 -8.41
N LYS A 945 -30.13 35.74 -8.88
CA LYS A 945 -30.27 35.29 -10.27
C LYS A 945 -30.24 36.46 -11.26
N ARG A 946 -30.97 37.55 -10.99
CA ARG A 946 -30.99 38.75 -11.84
C ARG A 946 -29.62 39.44 -11.94
N VAL A 947 -28.86 39.53 -10.85
CA VAL A 947 -27.48 40.06 -10.85
C VAL A 947 -26.57 39.22 -11.75
N GLN A 948 -26.66 37.90 -11.64
CA GLN A 948 -25.87 36.99 -12.47
C GLN A 948 -26.22 37.12 -13.96
N GLU A 949 -27.50 37.24 -14.28
CA GLU A 949 -27.99 37.43 -15.65
C GLU A 949 -27.48 38.75 -16.25
N LEU A 950 -27.53 39.87 -15.50
CA LEU A 950 -27.02 41.16 -15.95
C LEU A 950 -25.49 41.18 -16.11
N TYR A 951 -24.76 40.54 -15.20
CA TYR A 951 -23.30 40.38 -15.32
C TYR A 951 -22.93 39.58 -16.57
N MET A 952 -23.60 38.45 -16.80
CA MET A 952 -23.37 37.64 -18.00
C MET A 952 -23.70 38.41 -19.28
N ALA A 953 -24.81 39.16 -19.29
CA ALA A 953 -25.20 40.00 -20.41
C ALA A 953 -24.12 41.06 -20.76
N SER A 954 -23.56 41.72 -19.74
CA SER A 954 -22.50 42.74 -19.92
C SER A 954 -21.19 42.18 -20.50
N LYS A 955 -20.84 40.92 -20.21
CA LYS A 955 -19.67 40.23 -20.79
C LYS A 955 -19.91 39.76 -22.23
N THR A 956 -21.14 39.37 -22.59
CA THR A 956 -21.47 39.04 -23.97
C THR A 956 -21.45 40.26 -24.90
N SER A 957 -21.71 41.46 -24.37
CA SER A 957 -21.61 42.70 -25.15
C SER A 957 -20.18 43.19 -25.41
N SER A 958 -19.17 42.73 -24.64
CA SER A 958 -17.78 43.17 -24.80
C SER A 958 -16.93 42.30 -25.76
N ASN A 959 -17.44 41.15 -26.23
CA ASN A 959 -16.71 40.23 -27.10
C ASN A 959 -17.05 40.30 -28.60
N LYS A 960 -17.78 41.31 -29.06
CA LYS A 960 -17.95 41.60 -30.49
C LYS A 960 -16.88 42.59 -30.96
N ASN A 961 -15.65 42.10 -31.17
CA ASN A 961 -14.66 42.63 -32.12
C ASN A 961 -13.30 41.97 -31.88
N ILE A 962 -13.01 40.85 -32.57
CA ILE A 962 -11.67 40.55 -33.11
C ILE A 962 -11.90 39.61 -34.31
N SER A 963 -11.41 40.07 -35.47
CA SER A 963 -11.58 39.53 -36.80
C SER A 963 -10.59 38.40 -37.15
N GLN A 964 -11.05 37.56 -38.08
CA GLN A 964 -10.29 36.64 -38.94
C GLN A 964 -8.89 37.11 -39.39
N THR A 965 -7.95 36.18 -39.47
CA THR A 965 -7.16 35.89 -40.71
C THR A 965 -6.53 34.49 -40.66
N CYS A 966 -6.55 33.83 -41.83
CA CYS A 966 -6.09 32.48 -42.16
C CYS A 966 -4.55 32.32 -42.23
N LEU A 967 -4.05 31.08 -42.20
CA LEU A 967 -3.17 30.49 -43.24
C LEU A 967 -2.90 28.98 -43.03
N ASN A 968 -2.92 28.24 -44.14
CA ASN A 968 -2.67 26.79 -44.32
C ASN A 968 -1.25 26.54 -44.89
N ILE A 969 -0.91 25.24 -45.06
CA ILE A 969 0.10 24.57 -45.95
C ILE A 969 1.40 24.14 -45.22
N GLU A 970 2.08 23.00 -45.43
CA GLU A 970 1.83 21.58 -45.84
C GLU A 970 3.17 20.81 -45.67
N ILE A 971 3.13 19.48 -45.80
CA ILE A 971 4.24 18.50 -45.72
C ILE A 971 4.96 18.34 -47.08
N LYS A 972 6.31 18.15 -47.05
CA LYS A 972 7.33 17.77 -48.09
C LYS A 972 8.31 18.92 -48.41
N ASP A 973 9.65 18.79 -48.50
CA ASP A 973 10.62 17.79 -49.03
C ASP A 973 11.93 17.78 -48.15
N PHE A 974 12.86 16.80 -48.10
CA PHE A 974 13.77 16.29 -49.15
C PHE A 974 14.55 15.01 -48.71
N ILE A 975 14.97 14.23 -49.72
CA ILE A 975 15.66 12.90 -49.79
C ILE A 975 17.21 13.12 -49.99
N GLU A 976 18.21 12.26 -49.68
CA GLU A 976 18.74 11.12 -50.49
C GLU A 976 20.01 10.38 -49.91
N PHE A 977 20.25 9.20 -50.50
CA PHE A 977 20.96 7.92 -50.21
C PHE A 977 22.49 7.79 -49.95
N GLY A 978 22.86 6.64 -49.34
CA GLY A 978 24.17 5.96 -49.46
C GLY A 978 24.26 4.54 -48.83
N TYR A 979 24.07 3.49 -49.65
CA TYR A 979 24.08 2.02 -49.43
C TYR A 979 24.62 1.37 -48.11
N LYS A 980 23.70 0.69 -47.40
CA LYS A 980 23.84 -0.64 -46.76
C LYS A 980 22.45 -1.29 -46.81
N MET A 981 22.26 -2.42 -47.50
CA MET A 981 20.89 -2.97 -47.70
C MET A 981 20.20 -3.20 -46.35
N ASN A 982 19.03 -2.59 -46.17
CA ASN A 982 18.26 -2.63 -44.93
C ASN A 982 17.41 -3.91 -44.88
N ALA A 983 17.20 -4.44 -43.68
CA ALA A 983 16.31 -5.58 -43.45
C ALA A 983 14.90 -5.36 -44.04
N ASP A 984 14.47 -4.10 -44.13
CA ASP A 984 13.19 -3.68 -44.68
C ASP A 984 13.00 -3.99 -46.17
N ASP A 985 14.09 -4.09 -46.95
CA ASP A 985 14.02 -4.44 -48.38
C ASP A 985 13.97 -5.96 -48.61
N LEU A 986 14.44 -6.75 -47.64
CA LEU A 986 14.41 -8.22 -47.68
C LEU A 986 13.14 -8.80 -47.08
N LEU A 987 12.49 -8.04 -46.20
CA LEU A 987 11.22 -8.36 -45.54
C LEU A 987 10.10 -8.78 -46.52
N PRO A 988 9.86 -8.09 -47.65
CA PRO A 988 8.86 -8.51 -48.63
C PRO A 988 9.22 -9.82 -49.32
N ILE A 989 10.50 -10.03 -49.63
CA ILE A 989 10.99 -11.24 -50.30
C ILE A 989 10.87 -12.44 -49.34
N TRP A 990 11.18 -12.27 -48.06
CA TRP A 990 11.03 -13.32 -47.05
C TRP A 990 9.59 -13.58 -46.66
N ALA A 991 8.75 -12.56 -46.60
CA ALA A 991 7.32 -12.74 -46.39
C ALA A 991 6.73 -13.59 -47.54
N GLN A 992 7.13 -13.31 -48.78
CA GLN A 992 6.71 -14.10 -49.93
C GLN A 992 7.24 -15.54 -49.87
N GLU A 993 8.50 -15.74 -49.50
CA GLU A 993 9.08 -17.08 -49.36
C GLU A 993 8.43 -17.88 -48.21
N GLN A 994 8.07 -17.20 -47.12
CA GLN A 994 7.35 -17.81 -46.00
C GLN A 994 5.92 -18.18 -46.41
N GLU A 995 5.23 -17.36 -47.19
CA GLU A 995 3.92 -17.73 -47.77
C GLU A 995 4.05 -18.95 -48.68
N ASN A 996 5.09 -19.02 -49.51
CA ASN A 996 5.38 -20.17 -50.37
C ASN A 996 5.62 -21.44 -49.52
N ILE A 997 6.41 -21.36 -48.45
CA ILE A 997 6.69 -22.49 -47.55
C ILE A 997 5.42 -22.91 -46.79
N VAL A 998 4.62 -21.96 -46.28
CA VAL A 998 3.36 -22.25 -45.57
C VAL A 998 2.39 -23.03 -46.46
N SER A 999 2.33 -22.73 -47.76
CA SER A 999 1.52 -23.52 -48.70
C SER A 999 1.99 -24.97 -48.86
N SER A 1000 3.24 -25.25 -48.48
CA SER A 1000 3.84 -26.59 -48.49
C SER A 1000 3.71 -27.31 -47.14
N ILE A 1001 3.26 -26.63 -46.09
CA ILE A 1001 3.08 -27.21 -44.75
C ILE A 1001 1.72 -27.91 -44.67
N ILE A 1002 1.76 -29.21 -44.47
CA ILE A 1002 0.56 -30.00 -44.15
C ILE A 1002 0.21 -29.74 -42.68
N THR A 1003 -0.84 -28.94 -42.43
CA THR A 1003 -1.26 -28.53 -41.08
C THR A 1003 -2.33 -29.42 -40.46
N ASP A 1004 -2.93 -30.29 -41.26
CA ASP A 1004 -3.99 -31.21 -40.84
C ASP A 1004 -3.49 -32.66 -40.94
N ILE A 1005 -3.56 -33.39 -39.84
CA ILE A 1005 -3.05 -34.76 -39.74
C ILE A 1005 -3.81 -35.71 -40.68
N ASP A 1006 -5.09 -35.39 -40.97
CA ASP A 1006 -5.95 -36.17 -41.87
C ASP A 1006 -5.52 -36.06 -43.34
N GLN A 1007 -4.68 -35.08 -43.67
CA GLN A 1007 -4.08 -34.94 -45.01
C GLN A 1007 -2.83 -35.81 -45.19
N ILE A 1008 -2.29 -36.40 -44.12
CA ILE A 1008 -1.19 -37.36 -44.18
C ILE A 1008 -1.77 -38.73 -44.58
N LYS A 1009 -1.91 -38.93 -45.91
CA LYS A 1009 -2.54 -40.14 -46.47
C LYS A 1009 -1.68 -41.41 -46.36
N GLN A 1010 -0.41 -41.29 -45.99
CA GLN A 1010 0.52 -42.41 -45.88
C GLN A 1010 1.12 -42.46 -44.47
N PRO A 1011 1.34 -43.65 -43.89
CA PRO A 1011 1.93 -43.76 -42.56
C PRO A 1011 3.30 -43.07 -42.49
N ILE A 1012 3.52 -42.31 -41.42
CA ILE A 1012 4.75 -41.53 -41.22
C ILE A 1012 5.92 -42.49 -41.00
N LYS A 1013 6.85 -42.55 -41.95
CA LYS A 1013 8.02 -43.43 -41.87
C LYS A 1013 9.19 -42.80 -41.11
N TYR A 1014 9.40 -41.50 -41.28
CA TYR A 1014 10.50 -40.77 -40.68
C TYR A 1014 10.00 -39.50 -40.02
N ILE A 1015 10.59 -39.14 -38.89
CA ILE A 1015 10.41 -37.85 -38.22
C ILE A 1015 11.77 -37.17 -38.07
N ALA A 1016 11.80 -35.85 -38.06
CA ALA A 1016 13.05 -35.11 -37.89
C ALA A 1016 12.94 -34.12 -36.74
N GLY A 1017 13.96 -34.10 -35.88
CA GLY A 1017 14.21 -33.01 -34.95
C GLY A 1017 15.23 -32.06 -35.54
N LEU A 1018 14.89 -30.78 -35.65
CA LEU A 1018 15.78 -29.73 -36.15
C LEU A 1018 15.90 -28.64 -35.08
N ASP A 1019 17.12 -28.20 -34.80
CA ASP A 1019 17.39 -27.03 -33.97
C ASP A 1019 18.39 -26.11 -34.68
N ILE A 1020 18.20 -24.80 -34.51
CA ILE A 1020 19.12 -23.78 -35.01
C ILE A 1020 19.53 -22.91 -33.84
N SER A 1021 20.83 -22.97 -33.52
CA SER A 1021 21.43 -22.19 -32.46
C SER A 1021 22.26 -21.04 -33.04
N PHE A 1022 22.11 -19.87 -32.43
CA PHE A 1022 22.86 -18.67 -32.79
C PHE A 1022 23.87 -18.38 -31.67
N VAL A 1023 25.13 -18.18 -32.03
CA VAL A 1023 26.18 -17.87 -31.07
C VAL A 1023 26.01 -16.43 -30.63
N LYS A 1024 25.58 -16.20 -29.38
CA LYS A 1024 25.22 -14.85 -28.89
C LYS A 1024 26.33 -13.80 -28.97
N THR A 1025 27.58 -14.23 -29.12
CA THR A 1025 28.77 -13.37 -29.10
C THR A 1025 29.31 -13.03 -30.48
N ASN A 1026 28.80 -13.64 -31.56
CA ASN A 1026 29.24 -13.34 -32.92
C ASN A 1026 28.17 -13.72 -33.97
N ASP A 1027 28.46 -13.42 -35.23
CA ASP A 1027 27.53 -13.70 -36.31
C ASP A 1027 27.59 -15.17 -36.79
N LYS A 1028 27.81 -16.15 -35.91
CA LYS A 1028 27.78 -17.58 -36.29
C LYS A 1028 26.46 -18.22 -35.89
N ALA A 1029 25.95 -19.06 -36.78
CA ALA A 1029 24.82 -19.94 -36.51
C ALA A 1029 25.18 -21.39 -36.82
N VAL A 1030 24.52 -22.29 -36.11
CA VAL A 1030 24.63 -23.74 -36.29
C VAL A 1030 23.23 -24.31 -36.38
N ALA A 1031 22.90 -24.90 -37.52
CA ALA A 1031 21.66 -25.64 -37.71
C ALA A 1031 21.97 -27.14 -37.65
N SER A 1032 21.25 -27.89 -36.82
CA SER A 1032 21.40 -29.34 -36.68
C SER A 1032 20.07 -30.04 -36.87
N MET A 1033 20.06 -31.09 -37.69
CA MET A 1033 18.91 -31.95 -37.95
C MET A 1033 19.26 -33.40 -37.63
N ILE A 1034 18.35 -34.09 -36.96
CA ILE A 1034 18.42 -35.53 -36.73
C ILE A 1034 17.12 -36.14 -37.23
N ILE A 1035 17.23 -37.09 -38.15
CA ILE A 1035 16.09 -37.84 -38.68
C ILE A 1035 16.04 -39.20 -37.97
N PHE A 1036 14.88 -39.53 -37.44
CA PHE A 1036 14.56 -40.81 -36.83
C PHE A 1036 13.59 -41.59 -37.73
N GLU A 1037 13.71 -42.91 -37.71
CA GLU A 1037 12.62 -43.79 -38.12
C GLU A 1037 11.53 -43.73 -37.06
N TYR A 1038 10.29 -43.42 -37.44
CA TYR A 1038 9.26 -43.01 -36.49
C TYR A 1038 8.89 -44.09 -35.47
N GLU A 1039 8.65 -45.32 -35.93
CA GLU A 1039 8.19 -46.41 -35.06
C GLU A 1039 9.25 -46.84 -34.04
N THR A 1040 10.52 -46.82 -34.43
CA THR A 1040 11.63 -47.35 -33.62
C THR A 1040 12.39 -46.27 -32.88
N LEU A 1041 12.24 -45.00 -33.30
CA LEU A 1041 13.07 -43.87 -32.90
C LEU A 1041 14.57 -44.09 -33.12
N ASN A 1042 14.93 -44.98 -34.05
CA ASN A 1042 16.33 -45.17 -34.44
C ASN A 1042 16.78 -44.01 -35.32
N ILE A 1043 17.97 -43.49 -35.05
CA ILE A 1043 18.52 -42.38 -35.82
C ILE A 1043 18.95 -42.89 -37.20
N VAL A 1044 18.30 -42.35 -38.24
CA VAL A 1044 18.55 -42.67 -39.64
C VAL A 1044 19.61 -41.74 -40.23
N ALA A 1045 19.57 -40.45 -39.86
CA ALA A 1045 20.52 -39.46 -40.36
C ALA A 1045 20.77 -38.34 -39.34
N LYS A 1046 21.96 -37.74 -39.40
CA LYS A 1046 22.31 -36.51 -38.69
C LYS A 1046 23.01 -35.56 -39.65
N ILE A 1047 22.60 -34.31 -39.67
CA ILE A 1047 23.25 -33.24 -40.41
C ILE A 1047 23.44 -32.06 -39.47
N SER A 1048 24.60 -31.41 -39.55
CA SER A 1048 24.85 -30.15 -38.85
C SER A 1048 25.62 -29.21 -39.77
N VAL A 1049 25.14 -27.98 -39.88
CA VAL A 1049 25.68 -26.95 -40.77
C VAL A 1049 25.97 -25.71 -39.96
N ASN A 1050 27.23 -25.27 -39.99
CA ASN A 1050 27.66 -24.03 -39.40
C ASN A 1050 27.75 -22.97 -40.49
N CYS A 1051 27.17 -21.79 -40.27
CA CYS A 1051 27.25 -20.67 -41.19
C CYS A 1051 27.52 -19.36 -40.46
N ASN A 1052 28.05 -18.37 -41.20
CA ASN A 1052 28.10 -16.99 -40.71
C ASN A 1052 26.83 -16.27 -41.17
N MET A 1053 26.06 -15.77 -40.20
CA MET A 1053 24.90 -14.92 -40.37
C MET A 1053 25.31 -13.62 -41.06
N LYS A 1054 24.61 -13.25 -42.13
CA LYS A 1054 24.78 -11.94 -42.78
C LYS A 1054 23.76 -10.91 -42.27
N ILE A 1055 22.89 -11.32 -41.35
CA ILE A 1055 21.67 -10.62 -40.96
C ILE A 1055 21.46 -10.87 -39.46
N PRO A 1056 21.06 -9.86 -38.67
CA PRO A 1056 20.85 -10.03 -37.24
C PRO A 1056 19.68 -10.99 -36.94
N TYR A 1057 19.84 -11.79 -35.87
CA TYR A 1057 18.80 -12.71 -35.40
C TYR A 1057 17.56 -11.95 -34.91
N ILE A 1058 16.41 -12.23 -35.51
CA ILE A 1058 15.12 -11.67 -35.10
C ILE A 1058 14.32 -12.78 -34.41
N ALA A 1059 14.18 -12.67 -33.08
CA ALA A 1059 13.48 -13.67 -32.28
C ALA A 1059 12.05 -13.88 -32.79
N SER A 1060 11.60 -15.15 -32.83
CA SER A 1060 10.30 -15.61 -33.34
C SER A 1060 10.04 -15.44 -34.85
N TYR A 1061 10.90 -14.73 -35.58
CA TYR A 1061 10.70 -14.45 -37.01
C TYR A 1061 11.08 -15.63 -37.92
N LEU A 1062 12.08 -16.43 -37.51
CA LEU A 1062 12.53 -17.65 -38.19
C LEU A 1062 12.32 -18.92 -37.34
N ALA A 1063 11.46 -18.87 -36.32
CA ALA A 1063 11.23 -20.01 -35.44
C ALA A 1063 10.27 -21.01 -36.10
N PHE A 1064 10.70 -22.26 -36.27
CA PHE A 1064 9.79 -23.35 -36.64
C PHE A 1064 8.74 -23.52 -35.55
N ARG A 1065 7.49 -23.70 -35.95
CA ARG A 1065 6.41 -24.07 -35.02
C ARG A 1065 6.29 -25.58 -35.03
N GLU A 1066 6.59 -26.20 -33.90
CA GLU A 1066 6.38 -27.63 -33.69
C GLU A 1066 4.87 -27.91 -33.73
N ALA A 1067 4.43 -28.76 -34.65
CA ALA A 1067 3.07 -29.28 -34.68
C ALA A 1067 3.01 -30.57 -33.84
N PRO A 1068 1.98 -30.77 -33.01
CA PRO A 1068 1.81 -32.00 -32.26
C PRO A 1068 1.59 -33.17 -33.23
N VAL A 1069 2.39 -34.23 -33.08
CA VAL A 1069 2.11 -35.54 -33.70
C VAL A 1069 1.23 -36.29 -32.70
N PHE A 1070 -0.02 -36.58 -33.08
CA PHE A 1070 -0.95 -37.38 -32.28
C PHE A 1070 -0.82 -38.87 -32.61
#